data_AF-A0A3A2ZY02-F1
#
_entry.id   AF-A0A3A2ZY02-F1
#
_cell.length_a   1.000
_cell.length_b   1.000
_cell.length_c   1.000
_cell.angle_alpha   90.00
_cell.angle_beta   90.00
_cell.angle_gamma   90.00
#
_symmetry.space_group_name_H-M   'P 1'
#
loop_
_entity.id
_entity.type
_entity.pdbx_description
1 polymer ?
#
loop_
_entity_poly.entity_id
_entity_poly.type
_entity_poly.pdbx_seq_one_letter_code
_entity_poly.pdbx_strand_id
1 'polypeptide(L)'
;MTVESPSTPSGTNNGQPPDRKPLSRSGGLPKPLDNAFQATTRRFQIASVLKQLTLDWHTVTMAIKTSIPPTILICVIQSNTWINHFKTQAYLAAIMSVCVLPTLPRARLIEYNLQLAFTIAMSYCWVLLGGWCGLQARKHTTSSADELNAYNSSAEAVVSIFFIFLTWCAFTLKSAFPTWNIQCTWGGIFAVSTLPTVAQASTMREIIDKASITVEAFLAGQAIGFLNALIIFPQSCRGVFRKDMEACLDGLVDVMRAQKKCTQDYRSNTAFAGREDERNSSVDQLQNALQRFINSVVEARADVEYAEREMAWDRLDHSQLDHIASTLVDLIPPVFGLGSTADMLQLAAYRSDQYSKDAGGADGNSETDSAGDEEFWRGLEDRMHEQSYRISDAIIEGTEHAKHRLELKKNRFPFRKARARKTDEENQAFVMNPGKTSFLESYREVFCKCCVLAQDMNDMEGEKLLDHYVRHRPHIGDPTQISPEAHSNTLRYFLLLHSQILLSSVADEFFKLLLFVEDCHSRPKRFLIPRLYHLRHWLQVLVWTPPGTSSTFQSMDPQTNVDLGSAFYHHADPDHLPPTNFTEAIGDRIRKINSVFRSNHAAYGIRGVCAIMTICIMAFLHDSQEFYSRQRFLWALFAILLSLGRTAGSSTFLLLCRILGTVASMIASYIIWYIVDQKTPGILVFTWLWFVVIGFFMTKFPKFYSIWLVALIAAIVMIANELQVRQLGEKTVSDSGQAVYAPYVIFPYRLAVVTLGVIVAYFWTLFPYPLSEHSELREEVAKSMYILANLSRCIEQTIHARLRGTSGDADDRNSPVFRLQDTRRRIFRKYQIMSTSAKTYYRFLDWEFSLGGRFPKKTYGEILAILERISSYMTLSGYVSRALKHDPTAAGWWTADQNDTAEAHLTPGGVTMRMVVLHSALSRAHPLPPRMKELKIPNLNEFLARDIPTEEGFAAAALIHTVNWYLIRDVNRLTQLVRGLVGEFDFSFAVDTPNLVTVSTADRATDGNKEPGPEDSNE
;
A
#
# COMPACT_ATOMS: atom_id res chain seq x y z
N MET A 1 48.06 -23.84 -57.04
CA MET A 1 48.36 -25.27 -57.21
C MET A 1 47.06 -26.01 -56.91
N THR A 2 46.19 -26.21 -57.90
CA THR A 2 46.22 -27.25 -58.95
C THR A 2 45.64 -28.58 -58.45
N VAL A 3 44.64 -29.07 -59.22
CA VAL A 3 44.48 -30.49 -59.63
C VAL A 3 43.86 -31.43 -58.57
N GLU A 4 42.86 -32.28 -58.85
CA GLU A 4 42.08 -32.56 -60.08
C GLU A 4 40.71 -33.20 -59.75
N SER A 5 39.78 -33.16 -60.71
CA SER A 5 38.63 -34.08 -60.86
C SER A 5 39.04 -35.23 -61.82
N PRO A 6 38.34 -36.39 -61.96
CA PRO A 6 36.91 -36.57 -62.29
C PRO A 6 36.25 -37.69 -61.41
N SER A 7 35.27 -38.54 -61.77
CA SER A 7 34.49 -38.82 -63.00
C SER A 7 33.08 -39.39 -62.74
N THR A 8 32.28 -39.41 -63.80
CA THR A 8 30.96 -40.03 -64.02
C THR A 8 31.13 -41.45 -64.67
N PRO A 9 30.11 -42.22 -65.19
CA PRO A 9 28.69 -41.89 -65.46
C PRO A 9 27.59 -42.99 -65.28
N SER A 10 26.33 -42.58 -65.56
CA SER A 10 25.15 -43.36 -66.05
C SER A 10 24.54 -44.49 -65.18
N GLY A 11 23.22 -44.71 -65.15
CA GLY A 11 22.07 -43.95 -65.71
C GLY A 11 20.74 -44.76 -65.73
N THR A 12 19.60 -44.05 -65.55
CA THR A 12 18.18 -44.48 -65.75
C THR A 12 17.62 -45.64 -64.87
N ASN A 13 16.33 -45.72 -64.47
CA ASN A 13 15.14 -44.90 -64.79
C ASN A 13 14.05 -44.92 -63.67
N ASN A 14 13.43 -43.77 -63.41
CA ASN A 14 12.06 -43.45 -62.91
C ASN A 14 11.31 -44.28 -61.82
N GLY A 15 10.80 -43.57 -60.78
CA GLY A 15 9.66 -44.01 -59.94
C GLY A 15 9.59 -43.37 -58.53
N GLN A 16 8.82 -42.30 -58.33
CA GLN A 16 8.62 -41.56 -57.06
C GLN A 16 7.17 -41.76 -56.51
N PRO A 17 6.79 -41.38 -55.26
CA PRO A 17 7.53 -41.14 -54.00
C PRO A 17 6.79 -41.77 -52.74
N PRO A 18 6.87 -41.31 -51.46
CA PRO A 18 7.56 -42.14 -50.44
C PRO A 18 6.92 -42.28 -49.03
N ASP A 19 7.55 -43.11 -48.20
CA ASP A 19 7.26 -43.39 -46.78
C ASP A 19 7.68 -42.31 -45.76
N ARG A 20 7.22 -42.47 -44.51
CA ARG A 20 7.83 -41.92 -43.28
C ARG A 20 7.72 -42.86 -42.08
N LYS A 21 8.86 -43.32 -41.53
CA LYS A 21 9.14 -43.64 -40.10
C LYS A 21 10.68 -43.80 -39.89
N PRO A 22 11.24 -43.85 -38.65
CA PRO A 22 12.46 -43.08 -38.38
C PRO A 22 13.66 -43.82 -37.73
N LEU A 23 14.78 -43.08 -37.66
CA LEU A 23 15.68 -42.85 -36.50
C LEU A 23 17.16 -43.35 -36.54
N SER A 24 18.07 -42.40 -36.28
CA SER A 24 19.47 -42.54 -35.82
C SER A 24 20.54 -42.94 -36.87
N ARG A 25 21.80 -42.46 -36.83
CA ARG A 25 22.49 -41.57 -35.85
C ARG A 25 23.71 -40.84 -36.47
N SER A 26 24.01 -39.64 -35.96
CA SER A 26 25.33 -38.95 -35.92
C SER A 26 25.92 -38.28 -37.19
N GLY A 27 26.31 -36.98 -37.07
CA GLY A 27 27.40 -36.42 -37.90
C GLY A 27 27.31 -34.98 -38.44
N GLY A 28 26.96 -33.94 -37.65
CA GLY A 28 27.08 -32.54 -38.14
C GLY A 28 26.67 -31.45 -37.15
N LEU A 29 27.56 -30.46 -36.92
CA LEU A 29 27.41 -29.39 -35.93
C LEU A 29 26.79 -28.10 -36.54
N PRO A 30 25.69 -27.52 -36.01
CA PRO A 30 25.19 -26.21 -36.39
C PRO A 30 25.62 -25.08 -35.43
N LYS A 31 25.71 -23.85 -35.98
CA LYS A 31 26.06 -22.60 -35.27
C LYS A 31 24.93 -22.13 -34.33
N PRO A 32 25.22 -21.33 -33.28
CA PRO A 32 24.26 -21.06 -32.19
C PRO A 32 23.07 -20.18 -32.61
N LEU A 33 21.88 -20.58 -32.18
CA LEU A 33 20.60 -19.92 -32.45
C LEU A 33 20.29 -18.75 -31.48
N ASP A 34 21.08 -18.61 -30.42
CA ASP A 34 20.76 -17.75 -29.26
C ASP A 34 20.69 -16.25 -29.58
N ASN A 35 21.50 -15.79 -30.53
CA ASN A 35 21.55 -14.38 -30.93
C ASN A 35 20.23 -13.90 -31.56
N ALA A 36 19.50 -14.79 -32.24
CA ALA A 36 18.20 -14.46 -32.83
C ALA A 36 17.10 -14.34 -31.75
N PHE A 37 17.14 -15.21 -30.74
CA PHE A 37 16.15 -15.23 -29.65
C PHE A 37 16.32 -14.05 -28.68
N GLN A 38 17.56 -13.65 -28.38
CA GLN A 38 17.84 -12.42 -27.62
C GLN A 38 17.42 -11.16 -28.38
N ALA A 39 17.57 -11.13 -29.71
CA ALA A 39 17.15 -9.99 -30.52
C ALA A 39 15.61 -9.82 -30.55
N THR A 40 14.83 -10.92 -30.59
CA THR A 40 13.37 -10.85 -30.51
C THR A 40 12.87 -10.48 -29.11
N THR A 41 13.45 -11.02 -28.03
CA THR A 41 13.10 -10.58 -26.66
C THR A 41 13.40 -9.10 -26.44
N ARG A 42 14.57 -8.60 -26.88
CA ARG A 42 14.87 -7.16 -26.82
C ARG A 42 13.90 -6.32 -27.65
N ARG A 43 13.48 -6.76 -28.84
CA ARG A 43 12.46 -6.03 -29.63
C ARG A 43 11.09 -6.00 -28.95
N PHE A 44 10.65 -7.09 -28.33
CA PHE A 44 9.41 -7.09 -27.54
C PHE A 44 9.52 -6.23 -26.26
N GLN A 45 10.67 -6.23 -25.59
CA GLN A 45 10.95 -5.33 -24.46
C GLN A 45 10.97 -3.85 -24.90
N ILE A 46 11.63 -3.52 -26.01
CA ILE A 46 11.63 -2.15 -26.55
C ILE A 46 10.22 -1.74 -26.98
N ALA A 47 9.45 -2.64 -27.61
CA ALA A 47 8.06 -2.36 -27.99
C ALA A 47 7.13 -2.22 -26.78
N SER A 48 7.37 -2.95 -25.69
CA SER A 48 6.62 -2.78 -24.43
C SER A 48 6.99 -1.50 -23.71
N VAL A 49 8.27 -1.11 -23.70
CA VAL A 49 8.74 0.20 -23.23
C VAL A 49 8.18 1.34 -24.09
N LEU A 50 8.10 1.18 -25.42
CA LEU A 50 7.46 2.17 -26.31
C LEU A 50 5.95 2.29 -26.06
N LYS A 51 5.26 1.17 -25.80
CA LYS A 51 3.86 1.16 -25.36
C LYS A 51 3.66 1.77 -23.97
N GLN A 52 4.66 1.68 -23.09
CA GLN A 52 4.66 2.40 -21.81
C GLN A 52 5.00 3.89 -21.98
N LEU A 53 5.68 4.29 -23.07
CA LEU A 53 6.05 5.67 -23.37
C LEU A 53 4.96 6.49 -24.08
N THR A 54 3.67 6.11 -23.99
CA THR A 54 2.59 6.91 -24.60
C THR A 54 2.61 8.35 -24.07
N LEU A 55 2.69 9.33 -24.97
CA LEU A 55 2.58 10.74 -24.65
C LEU A 55 1.10 11.08 -24.36
N ASP A 56 0.72 10.94 -23.10
CA ASP A 56 -0.57 11.42 -22.64
C ASP A 56 -0.49 12.95 -22.48
N TRP A 57 -1.45 13.68 -23.04
CA TRP A 57 -1.49 15.16 -22.99
C TRP A 57 -1.39 15.71 -21.55
N HIS A 58 -1.97 14.99 -20.58
CA HIS A 58 -1.86 15.32 -19.16
C HIS A 58 -0.43 15.20 -18.63
N THR A 59 0.31 14.14 -18.99
CA THR A 59 1.72 13.94 -18.60
C THR A 59 2.60 15.03 -19.21
N VAL A 60 2.37 15.41 -20.47
CA VAL A 60 3.12 16.49 -21.15
C VAL A 60 2.85 17.85 -20.50
N THR A 61 1.58 18.20 -20.22
CA THR A 61 1.24 19.47 -19.57
C THR A 61 1.78 19.56 -18.13
N MET A 62 1.82 18.45 -17.38
CA MET A 62 2.46 18.42 -16.07
C MET A 62 3.99 18.53 -16.16
N ALA A 63 4.63 17.86 -17.12
CA ALA A 63 6.07 17.97 -17.35
C ALA A 63 6.50 19.43 -17.64
N ILE A 64 5.76 20.12 -18.51
CA ILE A 64 5.97 21.54 -18.81
C ILE A 64 5.74 22.41 -17.56
N LYS A 65 4.66 22.15 -16.79
CA LYS A 65 4.38 22.87 -15.54
C LYS A 65 5.54 22.74 -14.53
N THR A 66 6.20 21.59 -14.45
CA THR A 66 7.35 21.36 -13.56
C THR A 66 8.66 21.99 -14.03
N SER A 67 8.88 22.17 -15.33
CA SER A 67 10.14 22.69 -15.87
C SER A 67 10.24 24.22 -15.81
N ILE A 68 9.10 24.92 -15.79
CA ILE A 68 9.05 26.39 -15.86
C ILE A 68 9.74 27.08 -14.67
N PRO A 69 9.44 26.77 -13.38
CA PRO A 69 10.05 27.48 -12.24
C PRO A 69 11.59 27.44 -12.18
N PRO A 70 12.26 26.27 -12.27
CA PRO A 70 13.72 26.25 -12.22
C PRO A 70 14.34 26.92 -13.45
N THR A 71 13.69 26.86 -14.62
CA THR A 71 14.16 27.54 -15.82
C THR A 71 14.13 29.06 -15.64
N ILE A 72 13.00 29.62 -15.19
CA ILE A 72 12.88 31.06 -14.93
C ILE A 72 13.98 31.53 -13.97
N LEU A 73 14.20 30.81 -12.88
CA LEU A 73 15.21 31.19 -11.89
C LEU A 73 16.66 31.08 -12.42
N ILE A 74 16.97 30.09 -13.26
CA ILE A 74 18.27 30.02 -13.94
C ILE A 74 18.45 31.17 -14.95
N CYS A 75 17.39 31.58 -15.65
CA CYS A 75 17.42 32.77 -16.50
C CYS A 75 17.65 34.05 -15.67
N VAL A 76 17.00 34.18 -14.51
CA VAL A 76 17.11 35.34 -13.62
C VAL A 76 18.51 35.50 -13.00
N ILE A 77 19.29 34.41 -12.85
CA ILE A 77 20.73 34.47 -12.49
C ILE A 77 21.55 35.31 -13.49
N GLN A 78 21.08 35.48 -14.73
CA GLN A 78 21.73 36.35 -15.73
C GLN A 78 21.40 37.85 -15.55
N SER A 79 20.58 38.22 -14.55
CA SER A 79 20.31 39.62 -14.22
C SER A 79 21.30 40.15 -13.17
N ASN A 80 21.96 41.27 -13.49
CA ASN A 80 22.84 41.99 -12.57
C ASN A 80 22.17 42.33 -11.23
N THR A 81 20.87 42.67 -11.23
CA THR A 81 20.15 43.00 -9.99
C THR A 81 19.99 41.81 -9.06
N TRP A 82 19.71 40.62 -9.62
CA TRP A 82 19.52 39.40 -8.86
C TRP A 82 20.84 38.85 -8.33
N ILE A 83 21.86 38.81 -9.20
CA ILE A 83 23.16 38.22 -8.86
C ILE A 83 23.93 39.07 -7.84
N ASN A 84 23.77 40.40 -7.86
CA ASN A 84 24.38 41.29 -6.86
C ASN A 84 23.72 41.17 -5.48
N HIS A 85 22.41 40.85 -5.43
CA HIS A 85 21.69 40.63 -4.16
C HIS A 85 22.03 39.27 -3.55
N PHE A 86 21.81 38.18 -4.31
CA PHE A 86 21.98 36.81 -3.78
C PHE A 86 23.42 36.28 -3.84
N LYS A 87 24.33 36.95 -4.56
CA LYS A 87 25.75 36.63 -4.67
C LYS A 87 25.98 35.14 -4.94
N THR A 88 26.71 34.47 -4.06
CA THR A 88 27.06 33.05 -4.19
C THR A 88 25.89 32.10 -3.97
N GLN A 89 24.76 32.56 -3.42
CA GLN A 89 23.59 31.73 -3.07
C GLN A 89 22.46 31.73 -4.10
N ALA A 90 22.61 32.46 -5.22
CA ALA A 90 21.54 32.65 -6.22
C ALA A 90 20.98 31.33 -6.80
N TYR A 91 21.80 30.29 -6.94
CA TYR A 91 21.37 28.97 -7.40
C TYR A 91 20.39 28.24 -6.44
N LEU A 92 20.38 28.56 -5.14
CA LEU A 92 19.52 27.88 -4.16
C LEU A 92 18.04 28.15 -4.42
N ALA A 93 17.70 29.34 -4.91
CA ALA A 93 16.34 29.68 -5.31
C ALA A 93 15.81 28.76 -6.43
N ALA A 94 16.63 28.50 -7.46
CA ALA A 94 16.26 27.61 -8.56
C ALA A 94 15.98 26.18 -8.07
N ILE A 95 16.80 25.65 -7.15
CA ILE A 95 16.59 24.35 -6.51
C ILE A 95 15.28 24.36 -5.70
N MET A 96 15.07 25.37 -4.88
CA MET A 96 13.91 25.46 -4.00
C MET A 96 12.57 25.52 -4.76
N SER A 97 12.57 26.12 -5.96
CA SER A 97 11.38 26.19 -6.83
C SER A 97 10.84 24.83 -7.30
N VAL A 98 11.71 23.82 -7.43
CA VAL A 98 11.33 22.43 -7.72
C VAL A 98 10.65 21.78 -6.50
N CYS A 99 11.11 22.15 -5.32
CA CYS A 99 10.77 21.52 -4.05
C CYS A 99 9.38 21.90 -3.54
N VAL A 100 8.76 22.90 -4.17
CA VAL A 100 7.33 23.26 -4.07
C VAL A 100 6.40 22.13 -4.51
N LEU A 101 6.88 21.20 -5.35
CA LEU A 101 6.11 20.13 -5.99
C LEU A 101 4.94 20.63 -6.86
N PRO A 102 5.18 21.32 -8.00
CA PRO A 102 4.13 21.90 -8.83
C PRO A 102 3.07 20.94 -9.40
N THR A 103 3.32 19.63 -9.32
CA THR A 103 2.37 18.57 -9.69
C THR A 103 1.26 18.36 -8.67
N LEU A 104 1.40 18.84 -7.43
CA LEU A 104 0.37 18.67 -6.39
C LEU A 104 -0.91 19.48 -6.71
N PRO A 105 -2.09 18.97 -6.34
CA PRO A 105 -3.35 19.70 -6.49
C PRO A 105 -3.48 20.80 -5.42
N ARG A 106 -4.28 21.84 -5.71
CA ARG A 106 -4.29 23.14 -5.02
C ARG A 106 -4.26 23.10 -3.48
N ALA A 107 -5.23 22.46 -2.82
CA ALA A 107 -5.30 22.49 -1.35
C ALA A 107 -4.10 21.79 -0.71
N ARG A 108 -3.71 20.62 -1.23
CA ARG A 108 -2.53 19.87 -0.79
C ARG A 108 -1.22 20.64 -1.05
N LEU A 109 -1.13 21.35 -2.18
CA LEU A 109 -0.02 22.25 -2.51
C LEU A 109 0.08 23.41 -1.50
N ILE A 110 -1.04 24.05 -1.14
CA ILE A 110 -1.08 25.14 -0.15
C ILE A 110 -0.62 24.63 1.22
N GLU A 111 -1.20 23.53 1.71
CA GLU A 111 -0.84 22.95 3.00
C GLU A 111 0.65 22.56 3.06
N TYR A 112 1.14 21.85 2.03
CA TYR A 112 2.54 21.47 1.91
C TYR A 112 3.48 22.69 1.89
N ASN A 113 3.14 23.77 1.16
CA ASN A 113 3.98 24.96 1.09
C ASN A 113 3.96 25.78 2.39
N LEU A 114 2.84 25.81 3.12
CA LEU A 114 2.77 26.42 4.46
C LEU A 114 3.66 25.67 5.45
N GLN A 115 3.61 24.33 5.45
CA GLN A 115 4.48 23.48 6.28
C GLN A 115 5.96 23.67 5.91
N LEU A 116 6.29 23.72 4.61
CA LEU A 116 7.64 23.95 4.12
C LEU A 116 8.18 25.32 4.56
N ALA A 117 7.40 26.39 4.38
CA ALA A 117 7.75 27.73 4.84
C ALA A 117 7.93 27.80 6.37
N PHE A 118 7.06 27.11 7.14
CA PHE A 118 7.18 27.00 8.59
C PHE A 118 8.49 26.30 9.02
N THR A 119 8.84 25.17 8.40
CA THR A 119 10.10 24.46 8.71
C THR A 119 11.34 25.31 8.37
N ILE A 120 11.31 26.11 7.31
CA ILE A 120 12.39 27.05 6.96
C ILE A 120 12.46 28.21 7.97
N ALA A 121 11.32 28.80 8.35
CA ALA A 121 11.28 29.88 9.34
C ALA A 121 11.76 29.41 10.73
N MET A 122 11.34 28.23 11.17
CA MET A 122 11.84 27.61 12.42
C MET A 122 13.35 27.37 12.36
N SER A 123 13.85 26.90 11.22
CA SER A 123 15.30 26.70 11.02
C SER A 123 16.04 28.05 11.07
N TYR A 124 15.55 29.09 10.40
CA TYR A 124 16.13 30.45 10.44
C TYR A 124 16.24 31.01 11.86
N CYS A 125 15.16 30.93 12.66
CA CYS A 125 15.18 31.35 14.06
C CYS A 125 16.25 30.59 14.86
N TRP A 126 16.41 29.29 14.62
CA TRP A 126 17.44 28.48 15.26
C TRP A 126 18.87 28.85 14.83
N VAL A 127 19.08 29.19 13.55
CA VAL A 127 20.38 29.65 13.04
C VAL A 127 20.77 31.01 13.62
N LEU A 128 19.83 31.95 13.74
CA LEU A 128 20.08 33.23 14.39
C LEU A 128 20.43 33.05 15.88
N LEU A 129 19.74 32.14 16.58
CA LEU A 129 20.03 31.82 17.99
C LEU A 129 21.43 31.19 18.14
N GLY A 130 21.75 30.18 17.33
CA GLY A 130 23.07 29.54 17.34
C GLY A 130 24.20 30.51 16.98
N GLY A 131 23.99 31.37 15.99
CA GLY A 131 24.92 32.46 15.64
C GLY A 131 25.11 33.47 16.76
N TRP A 132 24.03 33.89 17.43
CA TRP A 132 24.12 34.78 18.59
C TRP A 132 24.90 34.13 19.74
N CYS A 133 24.64 32.86 20.06
CA CYS A 133 25.40 32.12 21.07
C CYS A 133 26.89 31.99 20.71
N GLY A 134 27.21 31.67 19.45
CA GLY A 134 28.58 31.63 18.95
C GLY A 134 29.28 33.00 19.02
N LEU A 135 28.56 34.09 18.71
CA LEU A 135 29.07 35.46 18.82
C LEU A 135 29.37 35.86 20.27
N GLN A 136 28.54 35.44 21.24
CA GLN A 136 28.85 35.67 22.66
C GLN A 136 30.08 34.86 23.11
N ALA A 137 30.19 33.60 22.70
CA ALA A 137 31.38 32.78 22.97
C ALA A 137 32.66 33.42 22.38
N ARG A 138 32.58 33.94 21.15
CA ARG A 138 33.67 34.72 20.51
C ARG A 138 34.08 35.90 21.39
N LYS A 139 33.13 36.76 21.77
CA LYS A 139 33.39 37.96 22.60
C LYS A 139 33.98 37.65 23.99
N HIS A 140 33.61 36.53 24.59
CA HIS A 140 34.12 36.12 25.90
C HIS A 140 35.51 35.45 25.85
N THR A 141 36.03 35.14 24.65
CA THR A 141 37.31 34.42 24.49
C THR A 141 38.39 35.20 23.72
N THR A 142 38.02 36.20 22.90
CA THR A 142 38.98 37.12 22.28
C THR A 142 39.45 38.19 23.25
N SER A 143 40.77 38.39 23.37
CA SER A 143 41.36 39.39 24.27
C SER A 143 41.60 40.75 23.59
N SER A 144 41.69 40.78 22.26
CA SER A 144 41.89 41.99 21.46
C SER A 144 40.85 42.16 20.35
N ALA A 145 40.73 43.39 19.82
CA ALA A 145 39.73 43.71 18.78
C ALA A 145 40.11 43.15 17.39
N ASP A 146 41.39 43.01 17.08
CA ASP A 146 41.86 42.52 15.78
C ASP A 146 41.71 40.99 15.65
N GLU A 147 41.85 40.25 16.76
CA GLU A 147 41.55 38.81 16.86
C GLU A 147 40.06 38.49 16.63
N LEU A 148 39.16 39.48 16.70
CA LEU A 148 37.72 39.25 16.53
C LEU A 148 37.36 38.73 15.13
N ASN A 149 38.17 39.10 14.12
CA ASN A 149 38.04 38.63 12.74
C ASN A 149 38.85 37.36 12.44
N ALA A 150 39.70 36.91 13.36
CA ALA A 150 40.44 35.66 13.23
C ALA A 150 39.53 34.45 13.53
N TYR A 151 40.04 33.24 13.27
CA TYR A 151 39.37 32.00 13.67
C TYR A 151 39.23 31.92 15.21
N ASN A 152 38.09 31.44 15.71
CA ASN A 152 37.84 31.26 17.13
C ASN A 152 37.20 29.89 17.41
N SER A 153 37.96 28.99 18.04
CA SER A 153 37.55 27.61 18.32
C SER A 153 36.32 27.51 19.22
N SER A 154 36.12 28.44 20.16
CA SER A 154 34.98 28.40 21.07
C SER A 154 33.66 28.77 20.36
N ALA A 155 33.70 29.72 19.44
CA ALA A 155 32.56 30.15 18.65
C ALA A 155 32.13 29.03 17.69
N GLU A 156 33.09 28.45 16.97
CA GLU A 156 32.90 27.30 16.08
C GLU A 156 32.32 26.09 16.84
N ALA A 157 32.85 25.76 18.03
CA ALA A 157 32.34 24.67 18.86
C ALA A 157 30.88 24.90 19.32
N VAL A 158 30.53 26.11 19.77
CA VAL A 158 29.15 26.43 20.17
C VAL A 158 28.20 26.32 18.98
N VAL A 159 28.55 26.88 17.82
CA VAL A 159 27.71 26.76 16.62
C VAL A 159 27.60 25.30 16.15
N SER A 160 28.66 24.50 16.30
CA SER A 160 28.63 23.05 16.02
C SER A 160 27.64 22.29 16.91
N ILE A 161 27.51 22.64 18.19
CA ILE A 161 26.50 22.04 19.09
C ILE A 161 25.07 22.38 18.62
N PHE A 162 24.81 23.64 18.27
CA PHE A 162 23.50 24.06 17.72
C PHE A 162 23.18 23.36 16.38
N PHE A 163 24.21 23.11 15.56
CA PHE A 163 24.12 22.38 14.30
C PHE A 163 23.79 20.89 14.51
N ILE A 164 24.48 20.23 15.43
CA ILE A 164 24.22 18.84 15.86
C ILE A 164 22.77 18.70 16.32
N PHE A 165 22.28 19.62 17.16
CA PHE A 165 20.90 19.55 17.67
C PHE A 165 19.83 19.75 16.58
N LEU A 166 20.01 20.74 15.69
CA LEU A 166 19.04 21.01 14.63
C LEU A 166 19.01 19.89 13.58
N THR A 167 20.17 19.39 13.17
CA THR A 167 20.24 18.25 12.23
C THR A 167 19.70 16.97 12.85
N TRP A 168 19.89 16.75 14.16
CA TRP A 168 19.27 15.64 14.90
C TRP A 168 17.75 15.75 14.83
N CYS A 169 17.20 16.90 15.23
CA CYS A 169 15.78 17.21 15.17
C CYS A 169 15.19 17.01 13.75
N ALA A 170 15.90 17.47 12.70
CA ALA A 170 15.48 17.29 11.33
C ALA A 170 15.36 15.81 10.92
N PHE A 171 16.33 14.96 11.30
CA PHE A 171 16.27 13.52 11.01
C PHE A 171 15.27 12.76 11.89
N THR A 172 15.11 13.12 13.17
CA THR A 172 14.13 12.48 14.05
C THR A 172 12.71 12.76 13.58
N LEU A 173 12.36 14.02 13.27
CA LEU A 173 11.05 14.38 12.70
C LEU A 173 10.83 13.72 11.34
N LYS A 174 11.85 13.69 10.46
CA LYS A 174 11.80 12.97 9.17
C LYS A 174 11.46 11.48 9.30
N SER A 175 11.91 10.82 10.37
CA SER A 175 11.60 9.41 10.65
C SER A 175 10.30 9.21 11.43
N ALA A 176 9.96 10.13 12.34
CA ALA A 176 8.70 10.11 13.09
C ALA A 176 7.49 10.35 12.18
N PHE A 177 7.65 11.24 11.19
CA PHE A 177 6.55 11.73 10.36
C PHE A 177 6.90 11.65 8.87
N PRO A 178 6.62 10.51 8.21
CA PRO A 178 6.94 10.30 6.80
C PRO A 178 6.35 11.36 5.85
N THR A 179 5.25 12.01 6.22
CA THR A 179 4.59 13.08 5.46
C THR A 179 5.35 14.41 5.46
N TRP A 180 6.20 14.66 6.47
CA TRP A 180 7.06 15.85 6.58
C TRP A 180 8.52 15.57 6.21
N ASN A 181 8.82 14.37 5.71
CA ASN A 181 10.16 13.96 5.30
C ASN A 181 10.85 15.00 4.39
N ILE A 182 10.15 15.52 3.38
CA ILE A 182 10.71 16.51 2.45
C ILE A 182 10.90 17.87 3.15
N GLN A 183 9.90 18.35 3.88
CA GLN A 183 9.91 19.62 4.62
C GLN A 183 11.07 19.66 5.63
N CYS A 184 11.18 18.63 6.49
CA CYS A 184 12.28 18.48 7.44
C CYS A 184 13.64 18.33 6.76
N THR A 185 13.71 17.68 5.59
CA THR A 185 14.95 17.61 4.80
C THR A 185 15.38 19.01 4.33
N TRP A 186 14.47 19.88 3.90
CA TRP A 186 14.81 21.26 3.50
C TRP A 186 15.18 22.17 4.67
N GLY A 187 14.56 22.00 5.85
CA GLY A 187 15.04 22.63 7.08
C GLY A 187 16.47 22.22 7.44
N GLY A 188 16.79 20.93 7.32
CA GLY A 188 18.16 20.41 7.48
C GLY A 188 19.15 20.94 6.43
N ILE A 189 18.72 21.07 5.17
CA ILE A 189 19.54 21.65 4.09
C ILE A 189 19.84 23.13 4.38
N PHE A 190 18.85 23.89 4.85
CA PHE A 190 19.03 25.28 5.28
C PHE A 190 20.04 25.40 6.44
N ALA A 191 19.96 24.50 7.43
CA ALA A 191 20.94 24.45 8.53
C ALA A 191 22.37 24.21 8.00
N VAL A 192 22.53 23.24 7.11
CA VAL A 192 23.81 22.87 6.48
C VAL A 192 24.41 23.99 5.63
N SER A 193 23.61 24.78 4.91
CA SER A 193 24.13 25.87 4.09
C SER A 193 24.53 27.12 4.90
N THR A 194 23.93 27.32 6.08
CA THR A 194 24.07 28.57 6.84
C THR A 194 24.99 28.47 8.06
N LEU A 195 24.79 27.51 8.99
CA LEU A 195 25.52 27.51 10.27
C LEU A 195 27.05 27.57 10.13
N PRO A 196 27.71 26.81 9.22
CA PRO A 196 29.16 26.90 9.06
C PRO A 196 29.66 28.29 8.62
N THR A 197 28.87 29.04 7.86
CA THR A 197 29.23 30.41 7.41
C THR A 197 28.89 31.49 8.43
N VAL A 198 27.99 31.18 9.36
CA VAL A 198 27.59 32.02 10.50
C VAL A 198 28.62 31.96 11.62
N ALA A 199 29.27 30.81 11.86
CA ALA A 199 30.32 30.68 12.88
C ALA A 199 31.55 31.58 12.65
N GLN A 200 31.87 31.82 11.37
CA GLN A 200 32.95 32.68 10.91
C GLN A 200 32.65 34.19 11.08
N ALA A 201 31.38 34.58 11.23
CA ALA A 201 31.00 35.99 11.28
C ALA A 201 31.41 36.66 12.60
N SER A 202 31.99 37.86 12.53
CA SER A 202 32.48 38.59 13.72
C SER A 202 31.45 39.56 14.29
N THR A 203 30.35 39.84 13.57
CA THR A 203 29.30 40.78 14.00
C THR A 203 27.88 40.23 13.83
N MET A 204 26.95 40.68 14.68
CA MET A 204 25.54 40.28 14.58
C MET A 204 24.88 40.75 13.27
N ARG A 205 25.33 41.87 12.69
CA ARG A 205 24.83 42.34 11.39
C ARG A 205 25.19 41.35 10.29
N GLU A 206 26.45 40.95 10.22
CA GLU A 206 26.93 39.95 9.26
C GLU A 206 26.23 38.58 9.43
N ILE A 207 25.94 38.15 10.66
CA ILE A 207 25.15 36.93 10.94
C ILE A 207 23.74 37.06 10.35
N ILE A 208 23.07 38.18 10.60
CA ILE A 208 21.72 38.44 10.08
C ILE A 208 21.76 38.49 8.55
N ASP A 209 22.72 39.20 7.95
CA ASP A 209 22.85 39.35 6.49
C ASP A 209 23.13 38.00 5.78
N LYS A 210 24.03 37.16 6.32
CA LYS A 210 24.31 35.83 5.76
C LYS A 210 23.08 34.91 5.85
N ALA A 211 22.36 34.96 6.96
CA ALA A 211 21.17 34.14 7.18
C ALA A 211 19.96 34.64 6.34
N SER A 212 19.73 35.95 6.28
CA SER A 212 18.61 36.56 5.56
C SER A 212 18.71 36.34 4.06
N ILE A 213 19.88 36.57 3.43
CA ILE A 213 20.11 36.32 1.99
C ILE A 213 19.76 34.86 1.64
N THR A 214 20.08 33.91 2.53
CA THR A 214 19.79 32.49 2.30
C THR A 214 18.29 32.16 2.46
N VAL A 215 17.60 32.75 3.45
CA VAL A 215 16.14 32.60 3.60
C VAL A 215 15.40 33.25 2.45
N GLU A 216 15.79 34.47 2.06
CA GLU A 216 15.20 35.19 0.93
C GLU A 216 15.35 34.39 -0.37
N ALA A 217 16.50 33.74 -0.61
CA ALA A 217 16.67 32.87 -1.76
C ALA A 217 15.71 31.66 -1.73
N PHE A 218 15.54 31.03 -0.55
CA PHE A 218 14.59 29.93 -0.38
C PHE A 218 13.14 30.40 -0.59
N LEU A 219 12.72 31.48 0.07
CA LEU A 219 11.36 32.01 -0.03
C LEU A 219 11.04 32.55 -1.43
N ALA A 220 11.99 33.19 -2.12
CA ALA A 220 11.80 33.63 -3.50
C ALA A 220 11.67 32.46 -4.48
N GLY A 221 12.51 31.43 -4.32
CA GLY A 221 12.39 30.17 -5.07
C GLY A 221 11.05 29.47 -4.82
N GLN A 222 10.63 29.40 -3.56
CA GLN A 222 9.34 28.85 -3.16
C GLN A 222 8.17 29.66 -3.75
N ALA A 223 8.21 30.98 -3.66
CA ALA A 223 7.15 31.86 -4.17
C ALA A 223 6.96 31.73 -5.68
N ILE A 224 8.04 31.70 -6.47
CA ILE A 224 7.98 31.53 -7.92
C ILE A 224 7.43 30.14 -8.29
N GLY A 225 7.89 29.08 -7.62
CA GLY A 225 7.37 27.73 -7.83
C GLY A 225 5.88 27.62 -7.48
N PHE A 226 5.46 28.23 -6.37
CA PHE A 226 4.09 28.20 -5.85
C PHE A 226 3.13 29.00 -6.75
N LEU A 227 3.54 30.20 -7.16
CA LEU A 227 2.78 31.04 -8.10
C LEU A 227 2.58 30.35 -9.45
N ASN A 228 3.65 29.75 -10.00
CA ASN A 228 3.56 28.91 -11.19
C ASN A 228 2.59 27.74 -11.00
N ALA A 229 2.65 27.06 -9.85
CA ALA A 229 1.82 25.90 -9.56
C ALA A 229 0.31 26.24 -9.44
N LEU A 230 -0.02 27.46 -9.01
CA LEU A 230 -1.39 27.98 -8.93
C LEU A 230 -1.92 28.57 -10.25
N ILE A 231 -1.07 29.20 -11.05
CA ILE A 231 -1.48 29.88 -12.30
C ILE A 231 -1.42 28.93 -13.51
N ILE A 232 -0.34 28.18 -13.69
CA ILE A 232 -0.09 27.38 -14.88
C ILE A 232 -0.66 25.97 -14.70
N PHE A 233 -1.63 25.58 -15.54
CA PHE A 233 -2.35 24.30 -15.47
C PHE A 233 -2.72 23.88 -14.03
N PRO A 234 -3.56 24.66 -13.33
CA PRO A 234 -3.96 24.34 -11.97
C PRO A 234 -4.84 23.08 -11.93
N GLN A 235 -4.49 22.14 -11.05
CA GLN A 235 -5.31 20.99 -10.73
C GLN A 235 -6.10 21.25 -9.45
N SER A 236 -7.43 21.06 -9.49
CA SER A 236 -8.26 21.06 -8.29
C SER A 236 -8.21 19.70 -7.59
N CYS A 237 -8.25 19.69 -6.26
CA CYS A 237 -8.35 18.46 -5.46
C CYS A 237 -9.68 17.75 -5.75
N ARG A 238 -10.77 18.51 -5.90
CA ARG A 238 -12.06 17.98 -6.38
C ARG A 238 -11.98 17.37 -7.79
N GLY A 239 -11.05 17.82 -8.63
CA GLY A 239 -10.79 17.26 -9.95
C GLY A 239 -10.04 15.93 -9.89
N VAL A 240 -9.08 15.80 -8.95
CA VAL A 240 -8.39 14.52 -8.66
C VAL A 240 -9.36 13.52 -8.04
N PHE A 241 -10.11 13.91 -7.00
CA PHE A 241 -11.16 13.08 -6.40
C PHE A 241 -12.16 12.53 -7.43
N ARG A 242 -12.60 13.34 -8.42
CA ARG A 242 -13.45 12.85 -9.52
C ARG A 242 -12.79 11.80 -10.39
N LYS A 243 -11.51 11.97 -10.71
CA LYS A 243 -10.73 11.00 -11.50
C LYS A 243 -10.54 9.70 -10.70
N ASP A 244 -10.31 9.79 -9.40
CA ASP A 244 -10.12 8.62 -8.55
C ASP A 244 -11.45 7.91 -8.31
N MET A 245 -12.57 8.65 -8.23
CA MET A 245 -13.93 8.10 -8.27
C MET A 245 -14.27 7.45 -9.62
N GLU A 246 -13.80 7.99 -10.75
CA GLU A 246 -13.90 7.31 -12.06
C GLU A 246 -13.11 5.99 -12.03
N ALA A 247 -11.90 5.98 -11.46
CA ALA A 247 -11.08 4.79 -11.26
C ALA A 247 -11.67 3.78 -10.24
N CYS A 248 -12.44 4.23 -9.24
CA CYS A 248 -13.23 3.36 -8.37
C CYS A 248 -14.33 2.64 -9.17
N LEU A 249 -15.08 3.40 -9.97
CA LEU A 249 -16.18 2.85 -10.77
C LEU A 249 -15.69 2.01 -11.96
N ASP A 250 -14.53 2.29 -12.54
CA ASP A 250 -13.86 1.40 -13.50
C ASP A 250 -13.32 0.14 -12.81
N GLY A 251 -12.73 0.28 -11.61
CA GLY A 251 -12.29 -0.86 -10.80
C GLY A 251 -13.43 -1.82 -10.43
N LEU A 252 -14.60 -1.29 -10.06
CA LEU A 252 -15.80 -2.08 -9.80
C LEU A 252 -16.24 -2.87 -11.04
N VAL A 253 -16.24 -2.23 -12.22
CA VAL A 253 -16.55 -2.90 -13.50
C VAL A 253 -15.54 -4.00 -13.82
N ASP A 254 -14.25 -3.77 -13.59
CA ASP A 254 -13.22 -4.78 -13.80
C ASP A 254 -13.37 -5.97 -12.83
N VAL A 255 -13.78 -5.74 -11.58
CA VAL A 255 -14.15 -6.83 -10.65
C VAL A 255 -15.38 -7.60 -11.15
N MET A 256 -16.45 -6.93 -11.58
CA MET A 256 -17.63 -7.61 -12.12
C MET A 256 -17.29 -8.45 -13.37
N ARG A 257 -16.48 -7.93 -14.29
CA ARG A 257 -16.00 -8.69 -15.46
C ARG A 257 -15.12 -9.88 -15.08
N ALA A 258 -14.22 -9.70 -14.10
CA ALA A 258 -13.38 -10.78 -13.61
C ALA A 258 -14.20 -11.87 -12.91
N GLN A 259 -15.22 -11.50 -12.13
CA GLN A 259 -16.15 -12.45 -11.51
C GLN A 259 -16.91 -13.23 -12.58
N LYS A 260 -17.50 -12.53 -13.57
CA LYS A 260 -18.18 -13.18 -14.71
C LYS A 260 -17.30 -14.22 -15.41
N LYS A 261 -16.02 -13.87 -15.66
CA LYS A 261 -15.05 -14.79 -16.27
C LYS A 261 -14.73 -15.97 -15.36
N CYS A 262 -14.48 -15.72 -14.08
CA CYS A 262 -14.24 -16.76 -13.08
C CYS A 262 -15.40 -17.78 -13.06
N THR A 263 -16.64 -17.30 -12.97
CA THR A 263 -17.87 -18.10 -13.06
C THR A 263 -18.04 -18.83 -14.39
N GLN A 264 -17.59 -18.24 -15.51
CA GLN A 264 -17.60 -18.91 -16.82
C GLN A 264 -16.57 -20.05 -16.91
N ASP A 265 -15.37 -19.83 -16.36
CA ASP A 265 -14.32 -20.85 -16.33
C ASP A 265 -14.79 -22.06 -15.50
N TYR A 266 -15.46 -21.83 -14.35
CA TYR A 266 -16.13 -22.86 -13.56
C TYR A 266 -17.17 -23.65 -14.36
N ARG A 267 -18.03 -22.97 -15.14
CA ARG A 267 -19.05 -23.62 -15.99
C ARG A 267 -18.44 -24.50 -17.07
N SER A 268 -17.33 -24.08 -17.69
CA SER A 268 -16.69 -24.83 -18.79
C SER A 268 -15.99 -26.12 -18.34
N ASN A 269 -15.76 -26.29 -17.04
CA ASN A 269 -14.98 -27.40 -16.50
C ASN A 269 -15.77 -28.74 -16.39
N THR A 270 -17.03 -28.78 -16.82
CA THR A 270 -17.76 -30.04 -17.06
C THR A 270 -17.35 -30.74 -18.37
N ALA A 271 -16.51 -30.11 -19.20
CA ALA A 271 -16.14 -30.64 -20.52
C ALA A 271 -14.64 -30.97 -20.74
N PHE A 272 -13.68 -30.42 -19.98
CA PHE A 272 -12.24 -30.62 -20.24
C PHE A 272 -11.33 -30.60 -18.99
N ALA A 273 -11.04 -31.78 -18.44
CA ALA A 273 -10.21 -31.99 -17.23
C ALA A 273 -8.68 -31.81 -17.47
N GLY A 274 -8.22 -30.61 -17.87
CA GLY A 274 -6.80 -30.41 -18.19
C GLY A 274 -6.26 -28.97 -18.22
N ARG A 275 -6.92 -28.00 -17.56
CA ARG A 275 -6.56 -26.56 -17.61
C ARG A 275 -6.45 -25.88 -16.23
N GLU A 276 -5.71 -26.50 -15.31
CA GLU A 276 -5.47 -25.93 -13.96
C GLU A 276 -4.86 -24.52 -14.00
N ASP A 277 -3.90 -24.27 -14.91
CA ASP A 277 -3.22 -22.98 -15.07
C ASP A 277 -4.18 -21.83 -15.44
N GLU A 278 -5.23 -22.10 -16.24
CA GLU A 278 -6.17 -21.07 -16.68
C GLU A 278 -7.13 -20.65 -15.56
N ARG A 279 -7.61 -21.60 -14.75
CA ARG A 279 -8.47 -21.36 -13.57
C ARG A 279 -7.72 -20.60 -12.47
N ASN A 280 -6.47 -20.97 -12.20
CA ASN A 280 -5.61 -20.21 -11.29
C ASN A 280 -5.43 -18.77 -11.81
N SER A 281 -5.25 -18.61 -13.13
CA SER A 281 -5.11 -17.28 -13.75
C SER A 281 -6.36 -16.40 -13.65
N SER A 282 -7.59 -16.95 -13.68
CA SER A 282 -8.80 -16.14 -13.56
C SER A 282 -9.14 -15.74 -12.12
N VAL A 283 -8.88 -16.61 -11.13
CA VAL A 283 -8.92 -16.24 -9.71
C VAL A 283 -7.86 -15.16 -9.41
N ASP A 284 -6.62 -15.33 -9.91
CA ASP A 284 -5.58 -14.29 -9.82
C ASP A 284 -6.03 -12.97 -10.48
N GLN A 285 -6.69 -13.03 -11.64
CA GLN A 285 -7.22 -11.83 -12.32
C GLN A 285 -8.27 -11.11 -11.48
N LEU A 286 -9.18 -11.86 -10.83
CA LEU A 286 -10.17 -11.33 -9.90
C LEU A 286 -9.52 -10.70 -8.67
N GLN A 287 -8.60 -11.39 -8.00
CA GLN A 287 -7.89 -10.86 -6.82
C GLN A 287 -7.08 -9.59 -7.18
N ASN A 288 -6.46 -9.56 -8.37
CA ASN A 288 -5.77 -8.37 -8.87
C ASN A 288 -6.72 -7.21 -9.18
N ALA A 289 -7.90 -7.46 -9.75
CA ALA A 289 -8.93 -6.43 -9.97
C ALA A 289 -9.47 -5.88 -8.63
N LEU A 290 -9.72 -6.77 -7.68
CA LEU A 290 -10.19 -6.47 -6.33
C LEU A 290 -9.21 -5.60 -5.56
N GLN A 291 -7.91 -5.92 -5.60
CA GLN A 291 -6.87 -5.08 -4.99
C GLN A 291 -6.78 -3.70 -5.66
N ARG A 292 -6.99 -3.58 -6.98
CA ARG A 292 -7.03 -2.27 -7.67
C ARG A 292 -8.23 -1.45 -7.22
N PHE A 293 -9.41 -2.05 -7.11
CA PHE A 293 -10.62 -1.39 -6.59
C PHE A 293 -10.45 -0.91 -5.15
N ILE A 294 -9.90 -1.75 -4.26
CA ILE A 294 -9.63 -1.36 -2.87
C ILE A 294 -8.62 -0.19 -2.82
N ASN A 295 -7.55 -0.25 -3.62
CA ASN A 295 -6.56 0.83 -3.68
C ASN A 295 -7.19 2.14 -4.15
N SER A 296 -8.01 2.13 -5.23
CA SER A 296 -8.64 3.36 -5.72
C SER A 296 -9.68 3.92 -4.74
N VAL A 297 -10.43 3.08 -4.02
CA VAL A 297 -11.34 3.56 -2.96
C VAL A 297 -10.56 4.16 -1.77
N VAL A 298 -9.43 3.57 -1.39
CA VAL A 298 -8.55 4.11 -0.33
C VAL A 298 -7.93 5.45 -0.76
N GLU A 299 -7.50 5.57 -2.03
CA GLU A 299 -6.98 6.81 -2.62
C GLU A 299 -8.08 7.89 -2.67
N ALA A 300 -9.24 7.60 -3.25
CA ALA A 300 -10.38 8.53 -3.31
C ALA A 300 -10.81 9.01 -1.91
N ARG A 301 -10.84 8.11 -0.90
CA ARG A 301 -11.16 8.45 0.49
C ARG A 301 -10.06 9.25 1.21
N ALA A 302 -8.81 9.19 0.75
CA ALA A 302 -7.74 10.07 1.23
C ALA A 302 -7.87 11.48 0.63
N ASP A 303 -8.27 11.57 -0.63
CA ASP A 303 -8.40 12.84 -1.34
C ASP A 303 -9.63 13.68 -0.93
N VAL A 304 -10.66 13.08 -0.30
CA VAL A 304 -11.81 13.81 0.29
C VAL A 304 -11.36 14.92 1.23
N GLU A 305 -10.42 14.64 2.14
CA GLU A 305 -9.97 15.60 3.16
C GLU A 305 -9.40 16.88 2.52
N TYR A 306 -8.68 16.73 1.40
CA TYR A 306 -8.14 17.85 0.64
C TYR A 306 -9.19 18.51 -0.27
N ALA A 307 -10.15 17.73 -0.80
CA ALA A 307 -11.27 18.22 -1.61
C ALA A 307 -12.28 19.05 -0.79
N GLU A 308 -12.46 18.74 0.49
CA GLU A 308 -13.24 19.53 1.44
C GLU A 308 -12.57 20.87 1.79
N ARG A 309 -11.24 20.92 1.86
CA ARG A 309 -10.51 22.17 2.14
C ARG A 309 -10.46 23.13 0.94
N GLU A 310 -10.94 22.72 -0.23
CA GLU A 310 -10.87 23.49 -1.47
C GLU A 310 -12.13 24.32 -1.78
N MET A 311 -11.95 25.63 -1.97
CA MET A 311 -12.95 26.53 -2.55
C MET A 311 -13.26 26.16 -4.01
N ALA A 312 -14.53 25.90 -4.31
CA ALA A 312 -14.94 25.49 -5.66
C ALA A 312 -16.35 25.95 -6.04
N TRP A 313 -16.61 26.03 -7.35
CA TRP A 313 -17.94 26.17 -7.92
C TRP A 313 -18.45 24.79 -8.36
N ASP A 314 -19.34 24.18 -7.58
CA ASP A 314 -19.74 22.77 -7.78
C ASP A 314 -21.17 22.47 -7.29
N ARG A 315 -21.71 21.28 -7.61
CA ARG A 315 -22.95 20.75 -7.02
C ARG A 315 -22.70 20.07 -5.67
N LEU A 316 -21.57 19.37 -5.54
CA LEU A 316 -21.26 18.53 -4.38
C LEU A 316 -20.74 19.38 -3.21
N ASP A 317 -21.52 19.47 -2.14
CA ASP A 317 -21.10 20.05 -0.87
C ASP A 317 -20.13 19.11 -0.11
N HIS A 318 -19.37 19.66 0.83
CA HIS A 318 -18.37 19.01 1.66
C HIS A 318 -18.88 17.70 2.28
N SER A 319 -20.04 17.78 2.95
CA SER A 319 -20.72 16.63 3.57
C SER A 319 -21.10 15.54 2.58
N GLN A 320 -21.35 15.89 1.31
CA GLN A 320 -21.78 14.98 0.27
C GLN A 320 -20.58 14.23 -0.35
N LEU A 321 -19.39 14.85 -0.37
CA LEU A 321 -18.13 14.20 -0.74
C LEU A 321 -17.75 13.13 0.29
N ASP A 322 -17.84 13.47 1.59
CA ASP A 322 -17.63 12.51 2.68
C ASP A 322 -18.63 11.35 2.59
N HIS A 323 -19.91 11.64 2.34
CA HIS A 323 -20.94 10.61 2.19
C HIS A 323 -20.66 9.67 1.02
N ILE A 324 -20.42 10.19 -0.21
CA ILE A 324 -20.07 9.37 -1.39
C ILE A 324 -18.89 8.45 -1.10
N ALA A 325 -17.81 8.98 -0.49
CA ALA A 325 -16.65 8.18 -0.17
C ALA A 325 -16.91 7.18 0.97
N SER A 326 -17.86 7.44 1.85
CA SER A 326 -18.30 6.46 2.86
C SER A 326 -19.09 5.31 2.23
N THR A 327 -20.00 5.60 1.29
CA THR A 327 -20.74 4.58 0.52
C THR A 327 -19.80 3.74 -0.35
N LEU A 328 -18.77 4.35 -0.95
CA LEU A 328 -17.70 3.61 -1.66
C LEU A 328 -16.90 2.67 -0.73
N VAL A 329 -16.70 3.05 0.54
CA VAL A 329 -16.08 2.15 1.53
C VAL A 329 -17.04 1.03 1.96
N ASP A 330 -18.34 1.28 2.03
CA ASP A 330 -19.35 0.24 2.34
C ASP A 330 -19.58 -0.76 1.19
N LEU A 331 -19.20 -0.41 -0.04
CA LEU A 331 -19.09 -1.33 -1.17
C LEU A 331 -17.90 -2.30 -1.04
N ILE A 332 -16.88 -2.02 -0.22
CA ILE A 332 -15.72 -2.91 -0.08
C ILE A 332 -16.11 -4.27 0.50
N PRO A 333 -16.80 -4.42 1.67
CA PRO A 333 -17.10 -5.72 2.25
C PRO A 333 -17.80 -6.72 1.32
N PRO A 334 -18.91 -6.40 0.61
CA PRO A 334 -19.57 -7.38 -0.25
C PRO A 334 -18.74 -7.70 -1.51
N VAL A 335 -18.04 -6.71 -2.09
CA VAL A 335 -17.15 -6.91 -3.26
C VAL A 335 -15.92 -7.75 -2.88
N PHE A 336 -15.39 -7.59 -1.66
CA PHE A 336 -14.29 -8.39 -1.11
C PHE A 336 -14.74 -9.82 -0.79
N GLY A 337 -16.00 -9.99 -0.36
CA GLY A 337 -16.67 -11.28 -0.22
C GLY A 337 -16.69 -12.10 -1.51
N LEU A 338 -16.98 -11.48 -2.67
CA LEU A 338 -17.01 -12.16 -3.97
C LEU A 338 -15.66 -12.78 -4.36
N GLY A 339 -14.54 -12.13 -4.00
CA GLY A 339 -13.21 -12.72 -4.17
C GLY A 339 -13.03 -13.96 -3.30
N SER A 340 -13.45 -13.89 -2.04
CA SER A 340 -13.36 -15.04 -1.12
C SER A 340 -14.28 -16.19 -1.48
N THR A 341 -15.47 -15.94 -2.05
CA THR A 341 -16.32 -17.04 -2.56
C THR A 341 -15.70 -17.71 -3.78
N ALA A 342 -15.02 -16.95 -4.66
CA ALA A 342 -14.26 -17.54 -5.76
C ALA A 342 -13.08 -18.42 -5.26
N ASP A 343 -12.34 -17.98 -4.23
CA ASP A 343 -11.29 -18.78 -3.57
C ASP A 343 -11.87 -20.06 -2.91
N MET A 344 -13.03 -19.93 -2.23
CA MET A 344 -13.71 -21.07 -1.59
C MET A 344 -14.24 -22.07 -2.63
N LEU A 345 -14.81 -21.59 -3.75
CA LEU A 345 -15.19 -22.42 -4.90
C LEU A 345 -13.97 -23.11 -5.53
N GLN A 346 -12.81 -22.44 -5.54
CA GLN A 346 -11.56 -23.02 -6.03
C GLN A 346 -11.18 -24.24 -5.19
N LEU A 347 -11.17 -24.07 -3.87
CA LEU A 347 -10.85 -25.09 -2.89
C LEU A 347 -11.87 -26.24 -2.85
N ALA A 348 -13.16 -25.95 -3.04
CA ALA A 348 -14.22 -26.96 -3.10
C ALA A 348 -14.04 -27.87 -4.32
N ALA A 349 -14.01 -27.28 -5.53
CA ALA A 349 -13.87 -28.04 -6.77
C ALA A 349 -12.43 -28.50 -7.08
N TYR A 350 -11.46 -28.28 -6.18
CA TYR A 350 -10.19 -29.02 -6.16
C TYR A 350 -10.36 -30.36 -5.43
N ARG A 351 -11.11 -30.40 -4.32
CA ARG A 351 -11.35 -31.66 -3.59
C ARG A 351 -12.20 -32.64 -4.39
N SER A 352 -13.24 -32.18 -5.10
CA SER A 352 -14.03 -33.06 -5.96
C SER A 352 -13.18 -33.78 -7.01
N ASP A 353 -12.23 -33.08 -7.63
CA ASP A 353 -11.35 -33.61 -8.67
C ASP A 353 -10.25 -34.52 -8.09
N GLN A 354 -9.86 -34.33 -6.83
CA GLN A 354 -8.98 -35.26 -6.12
C GLN A 354 -9.73 -36.57 -5.78
N TYR A 355 -10.96 -36.47 -5.27
CA TYR A 355 -11.77 -37.66 -4.94
C TYR A 355 -12.18 -38.47 -6.18
N SER A 356 -12.54 -37.84 -7.29
CA SER A 356 -12.90 -38.58 -8.52
C SER A 356 -11.71 -39.34 -9.13
N LYS A 357 -10.48 -38.86 -8.90
CA LYS A 357 -9.24 -39.57 -9.26
C LYS A 357 -8.94 -40.75 -8.32
N ASP A 358 -9.21 -40.59 -7.03
CA ASP A 358 -9.00 -41.65 -6.03
C ASP A 358 -10.11 -42.73 -6.04
N ALA A 359 -11.33 -42.38 -6.48
CA ALA A 359 -12.49 -43.29 -6.57
C ALA A 359 -12.48 -44.21 -7.80
N GLY A 360 -11.55 -44.04 -8.74
CA GLY A 360 -11.45 -44.77 -10.02
C GLY A 360 -11.04 -46.25 -9.91
N GLY A 361 -11.55 -46.99 -8.92
CA GLY A 361 -11.19 -48.39 -8.64
C GLY A 361 -12.26 -49.24 -7.95
N ALA A 362 -13.49 -48.75 -7.74
CA ALA A 362 -14.59 -49.52 -7.16
C ALA A 362 -15.86 -49.40 -8.01
N ASP A 363 -16.24 -50.51 -8.65
CA ASP A 363 -17.34 -50.61 -9.61
C ASP A 363 -18.68 -50.96 -8.92
N GLY A 364 -19.79 -50.46 -9.45
CA GLY A 364 -21.09 -51.16 -9.37
C GLY A 364 -22.19 -50.66 -8.41
N ASN A 365 -23.30 -50.22 -9.03
CA ASN A 365 -24.71 -50.30 -8.57
C ASN A 365 -25.27 -49.24 -7.60
N SER A 366 -25.57 -48.03 -8.11
CA SER A 366 -26.74 -47.23 -7.67
C SER A 366 -27.18 -46.15 -8.69
N GLU A 367 -27.30 -46.46 -9.99
CA GLU A 367 -27.36 -45.43 -11.04
C GLU A 367 -28.76 -44.96 -11.50
N THR A 368 -29.87 -45.57 -11.10
CA THR A 368 -31.20 -45.21 -11.67
C THR A 368 -31.93 -44.04 -11.03
N ASP A 369 -31.65 -43.69 -9.77
CA ASP A 369 -32.31 -42.55 -9.09
C ASP A 369 -31.46 -41.26 -9.12
N SER A 370 -30.13 -41.36 -9.22
CA SER A 370 -29.22 -40.20 -9.10
C SER A 370 -29.15 -39.32 -10.36
N ALA A 371 -29.52 -39.84 -11.53
CA ALA A 371 -29.37 -39.13 -12.80
C ALA A 371 -30.36 -37.96 -12.97
N GLY A 372 -31.60 -38.12 -12.47
CA GLY A 372 -32.63 -37.07 -12.52
C GLY A 372 -32.29 -35.88 -11.62
N ASP A 373 -31.78 -36.16 -10.42
CA ASP A 373 -31.30 -35.13 -9.49
C ASP A 373 -30.13 -34.35 -10.09
N GLU A 374 -29.13 -35.01 -10.70
CA GLU A 374 -28.00 -34.32 -11.35
C GLU A 374 -28.41 -33.42 -12.52
N GLU A 375 -29.46 -33.76 -13.28
CA GLU A 375 -29.96 -32.93 -14.37
C GLU A 375 -30.73 -31.72 -13.82
N PHE A 376 -31.53 -31.92 -12.75
CA PHE A 376 -32.17 -30.83 -12.01
C PHE A 376 -31.15 -29.86 -11.40
N TRP A 377 -30.10 -30.35 -10.72
CA TRP A 377 -29.04 -29.53 -10.13
C TRP A 377 -28.24 -28.77 -11.20
N ARG A 378 -27.93 -29.38 -12.36
CA ARG A 378 -27.32 -28.67 -13.50
C ARG A 378 -28.22 -27.57 -14.04
N GLY A 379 -29.52 -27.85 -14.20
CA GLY A 379 -30.50 -26.84 -14.62
C GLY A 379 -30.65 -25.69 -13.63
N LEU A 380 -30.56 -25.96 -12.32
CA LEU A 380 -30.60 -24.95 -11.28
C LEU A 380 -29.30 -24.13 -11.22
N GLU A 381 -28.12 -24.78 -11.30
CA GLU A 381 -26.84 -24.07 -11.42
C GLU A 381 -26.84 -23.13 -12.64
N ASP A 382 -27.29 -23.57 -13.81
CA ASP A 382 -27.37 -22.74 -15.01
C ASP A 382 -28.30 -21.52 -14.83
N ARG A 383 -29.46 -21.67 -14.16
CA ARG A 383 -30.35 -20.55 -13.81
C ARG A 383 -29.65 -19.53 -12.89
N MET A 384 -28.94 -20.00 -11.87
CA MET A 384 -28.22 -19.13 -10.92
C MET A 384 -27.04 -18.42 -11.59
N HIS A 385 -26.32 -19.11 -12.48
CA HIS A 385 -25.27 -18.51 -13.31
C HIS A 385 -25.87 -17.39 -14.19
N GLU A 386 -26.98 -17.65 -14.89
CA GLU A 386 -27.65 -16.65 -15.72
C GLU A 386 -28.10 -15.41 -14.91
N GLN A 387 -28.72 -15.62 -13.75
CA GLN A 387 -29.10 -14.52 -12.84
C GLN A 387 -27.88 -13.72 -12.37
N SER A 388 -26.76 -14.38 -12.05
CA SER A 388 -25.50 -13.70 -11.68
C SER A 388 -24.92 -12.85 -12.83
N TYR A 389 -25.06 -13.31 -14.08
CA TYR A 389 -24.66 -12.53 -15.27
C TYR A 389 -25.53 -11.28 -15.44
N ARG A 390 -26.86 -11.43 -15.32
CA ARG A 390 -27.85 -10.33 -15.44
C ARG A 390 -27.61 -9.24 -14.39
N ILE A 391 -27.44 -9.62 -13.12
CA ILE A 391 -27.10 -8.69 -12.04
C ILE A 391 -25.77 -7.97 -12.31
N SER A 392 -24.74 -8.72 -12.74
CA SER A 392 -23.42 -8.14 -13.02
C SER A 392 -23.47 -7.13 -14.17
N ASP A 393 -24.27 -7.37 -15.22
CA ASP A 393 -24.48 -6.38 -16.30
C ASP A 393 -25.23 -5.15 -15.79
N ALA A 394 -26.29 -5.33 -14.99
CA ALA A 394 -27.00 -4.21 -14.37
C ALA A 394 -26.07 -3.32 -13.53
N ILE A 395 -25.16 -3.91 -12.73
CA ILE A 395 -24.13 -3.16 -11.99
C ILE A 395 -23.20 -2.41 -12.96
N ILE A 396 -22.73 -3.04 -14.04
CA ILE A 396 -21.84 -2.41 -15.03
C ILE A 396 -22.53 -1.19 -15.68
N GLU A 397 -23.78 -1.34 -16.15
CA GLU A 397 -24.58 -0.26 -16.74
C GLU A 397 -24.93 0.82 -15.71
N GLY A 398 -25.14 0.44 -14.46
CA GLY A 398 -25.27 1.35 -13.32
C GLY A 398 -24.03 2.21 -13.11
N THR A 399 -22.82 1.67 -13.26
CA THR A 399 -21.59 2.51 -13.21
C THR A 399 -21.51 3.48 -14.38
N GLU A 400 -22.04 3.15 -15.55
CA GLU A 400 -22.13 4.08 -16.67
C GLU A 400 -23.12 5.23 -16.37
N HIS A 401 -24.26 4.92 -15.73
CA HIS A 401 -25.22 5.92 -15.25
C HIS A 401 -24.60 6.84 -14.20
N ALA A 402 -23.91 6.28 -13.19
CA ALA A 402 -23.18 7.04 -12.18
C ALA A 402 -22.13 7.97 -12.81
N LYS A 403 -21.30 7.46 -13.72
CA LYS A 403 -20.30 8.26 -14.48
C LYS A 403 -20.93 9.40 -15.27
N HIS A 404 -22.15 9.21 -15.78
CA HIS A 404 -22.89 10.24 -16.50
C HIS A 404 -23.45 11.31 -15.54
N ARG A 405 -24.13 10.91 -14.46
CA ARG A 405 -24.72 11.82 -13.46
C ARG A 405 -23.67 12.66 -12.72
N LEU A 406 -22.49 12.09 -12.45
CA LEU A 406 -21.35 12.76 -11.79
C LEU A 406 -20.49 13.62 -12.73
N GLU A 407 -20.87 13.75 -14.01
CA GLU A 407 -20.13 14.51 -15.05
C GLU A 407 -18.65 14.05 -15.21
N LEU A 408 -18.34 12.77 -14.95
CA LEU A 408 -16.97 12.23 -14.99
C LEU A 408 -16.43 12.15 -16.42
N LYS A 409 -17.22 11.57 -17.33
CA LYS A 409 -16.89 11.56 -18.76
C LYS A 409 -17.06 12.96 -19.35
N LYS A 410 -15.96 13.70 -19.50
CA LYS A 410 -15.92 14.97 -20.24
C LYS A 410 -16.39 14.72 -21.68
N ASN A 411 -17.57 15.25 -22.03
CA ASN A 411 -18.21 15.05 -23.34
C ASN A 411 -17.24 15.35 -24.51
N ARG A 412 -16.69 14.31 -25.12
CA ARG A 412 -15.98 14.42 -26.41
C ARG A 412 -17.02 14.66 -27.49
N PHE A 413 -17.28 15.93 -27.79
CA PHE A 413 -18.02 16.50 -28.94
C PHE A 413 -19.31 15.77 -29.38
N PRO A 414 -20.49 16.43 -29.41
CA PRO A 414 -21.76 15.79 -29.75
C PRO A 414 -21.86 15.21 -31.18
N PHE A 415 -20.87 15.45 -32.05
CA PHE A 415 -20.90 15.12 -33.48
C PHE A 415 -20.47 13.70 -33.88
N ARG A 416 -20.27 12.76 -32.94
CA ARG A 416 -19.88 11.37 -33.29
C ARG A 416 -20.83 10.24 -32.85
N LYS A 417 -22.04 10.56 -32.38
CA LYS A 417 -23.08 9.54 -32.09
C LYS A 417 -23.86 9.04 -33.32
N ALA A 418 -23.70 9.64 -34.50
CA ALA A 418 -24.50 9.32 -35.69
C ALA A 418 -24.00 8.14 -36.56
N ARG A 419 -22.99 7.38 -36.12
CA ARG A 419 -22.44 6.25 -36.93
C ARG A 419 -21.81 5.13 -36.09
N ALA A 420 -22.60 4.56 -35.18
CA ALA A 420 -22.33 3.26 -34.58
C ALA A 420 -23.53 2.33 -34.88
N ARG A 421 -23.33 1.44 -35.85
CA ARG A 421 -24.06 0.21 -36.16
C ARG A 421 -25.47 0.04 -35.53
N LYS A 422 -26.51 0.28 -36.34
CA LYS A 422 -27.75 -0.52 -36.22
C LYS A 422 -27.36 -1.99 -36.41
N THR A 423 -27.57 -2.80 -35.39
CA THR A 423 -27.45 -4.27 -35.45
C THR A 423 -28.57 -4.78 -34.54
N ASP A 424 -29.62 -5.33 -35.15
CA ASP A 424 -30.83 -5.95 -34.61
C ASP A 424 -31.15 -5.69 -33.12
N GLU A 425 -32.00 -4.70 -32.89
CA GLU A 425 -32.37 -4.15 -31.57
C GLU A 425 -33.50 -4.95 -30.86
N GLU A 426 -33.95 -6.09 -31.40
CA GLU A 426 -35.14 -6.82 -30.92
C GLU A 426 -34.86 -8.07 -30.05
N ASN A 427 -33.61 -8.52 -29.90
CA ASN A 427 -33.27 -9.77 -29.19
C ASN A 427 -32.72 -9.59 -27.74
N GLN A 428 -32.94 -8.43 -27.11
CA GLN A 428 -32.62 -8.22 -25.68
C GLN A 428 -33.85 -7.66 -24.94
N ALA A 429 -34.49 -8.48 -24.12
CA ALA A 429 -35.77 -8.16 -23.48
C ALA A 429 -35.72 -7.01 -22.43
N PHE A 430 -34.53 -6.54 -22.04
CA PHE A 430 -34.34 -5.43 -21.11
C PHE A 430 -33.17 -4.53 -21.56
N VAL A 431 -33.45 -3.47 -22.33
CA VAL A 431 -32.44 -2.46 -22.70
C VAL A 431 -32.46 -1.30 -21.72
N MET A 432 -31.69 -1.41 -20.64
CA MET A 432 -31.45 -0.29 -19.73
C MET A 432 -30.67 0.82 -20.47
N ASN A 433 -31.08 2.08 -20.27
CA ASN A 433 -30.51 3.23 -20.98
C ASN A 433 -29.84 4.18 -19.97
N PRO A 434 -28.51 4.10 -19.76
CA PRO A 434 -27.80 4.95 -18.82
C PRO A 434 -28.02 6.45 -19.10
N GLY A 435 -28.47 7.19 -18.09
CA GLY A 435 -28.69 8.65 -18.13
C GLY A 435 -30.15 9.11 -18.21
N LYS A 436 -31.13 8.21 -18.42
CA LYS A 436 -32.58 8.53 -18.32
C LYS A 436 -33.04 8.47 -16.86
N THR A 437 -34.08 9.23 -16.50
CA THR A 437 -34.67 9.23 -15.14
C THR A 437 -35.32 7.90 -14.77
N SER A 438 -35.88 7.17 -15.74
CA SER A 438 -36.45 5.83 -15.54
C SER A 438 -35.40 4.74 -15.30
N PHE A 439 -34.10 5.07 -15.31
CA PHE A 439 -33.03 4.08 -15.10
C PHE A 439 -33.09 3.44 -13.71
N LEU A 440 -33.38 4.22 -12.67
CA LEU A 440 -33.47 3.72 -11.28
C LEU A 440 -34.60 2.69 -11.10
N GLU A 441 -35.73 2.90 -11.79
CA GLU A 441 -36.86 1.98 -11.79
C GLU A 441 -36.50 0.67 -12.49
N SER A 442 -35.91 0.75 -13.70
CA SER A 442 -35.46 -0.45 -14.42
C SER A 442 -34.33 -1.19 -13.69
N TYR A 443 -33.42 -0.47 -13.02
CA TYR A 443 -32.38 -1.07 -12.18
C TYR A 443 -33.04 -1.89 -11.06
N ARG A 444 -33.92 -1.26 -10.27
CA ARG A 444 -34.66 -1.91 -9.18
C ARG A 444 -35.50 -3.10 -9.67
N GLU A 445 -36.14 -2.98 -10.83
CA GLU A 445 -36.95 -4.05 -11.43
C GLU A 445 -36.12 -5.30 -11.74
N VAL A 446 -34.88 -5.14 -12.24
CA VAL A 446 -33.95 -6.27 -12.46
C VAL A 446 -33.58 -6.96 -11.14
N PHE A 447 -33.40 -6.22 -10.04
CA PHE A 447 -33.15 -6.83 -8.73
C PHE A 447 -34.37 -7.57 -8.18
N CYS A 448 -35.56 -6.95 -8.24
CA CYS A 448 -36.80 -7.63 -7.86
C CYS A 448 -37.06 -8.90 -8.69
N LYS A 449 -36.62 -8.96 -9.95
CA LYS A 449 -36.75 -10.12 -10.85
C LYS A 449 -35.57 -11.10 -10.86
N CYS A 450 -34.48 -10.81 -10.14
CA CYS A 450 -33.30 -11.70 -10.05
C CYS A 450 -32.97 -12.14 -8.61
N CYS A 451 -33.72 -11.67 -7.62
CA CYS A 451 -33.69 -12.21 -6.26
C CYS A 451 -34.49 -13.52 -6.20
N VAL A 452 -33.77 -14.64 -6.04
CA VAL A 452 -34.32 -16.01 -5.92
C VAL A 452 -35.47 -16.10 -4.90
N LEU A 453 -35.34 -15.39 -3.77
CA LEU A 453 -36.30 -15.42 -2.66
C LEU A 453 -37.63 -14.69 -2.96
N ALA A 454 -37.72 -13.90 -4.03
CA ALA A 454 -38.88 -13.05 -4.31
C ALA A 454 -39.87 -13.60 -5.35
N GLN A 455 -39.48 -14.62 -6.13
CA GLN A 455 -40.35 -15.17 -7.19
C GLN A 455 -41.16 -16.42 -6.75
N ASP A 456 -40.67 -17.20 -5.78
CA ASP A 456 -41.22 -18.54 -5.50
C ASP A 456 -42.18 -18.61 -4.30
N MET A 457 -42.71 -17.47 -3.84
CA MET A 457 -43.76 -17.42 -2.80
C MET A 457 -45.16 -17.89 -3.29
N ASN A 458 -45.31 -18.26 -4.57
CA ASN A 458 -46.61 -18.64 -5.14
C ASN A 458 -46.71 -20.10 -5.62
N ASP A 459 -45.62 -20.79 -5.97
CA ASP A 459 -45.67 -22.13 -6.58
C ASP A 459 -44.51 -23.05 -6.16
N MET A 460 -44.72 -23.86 -5.11
CA MET A 460 -44.21 -25.25 -4.96
C MET A 460 -42.71 -25.57 -5.20
N GLU A 461 -41.78 -24.61 -5.13
CA GLU A 461 -40.33 -24.86 -5.24
C GLU A 461 -39.52 -24.54 -3.97
N GLY A 462 -39.87 -23.51 -3.18
CA GLY A 462 -39.16 -23.16 -1.93
C GLY A 462 -39.11 -24.30 -0.90
N GLU A 463 -40.27 -24.88 -0.55
CA GLU A 463 -40.34 -26.04 0.36
C GLU A 463 -39.56 -27.25 -0.16
N LYS A 464 -39.50 -27.49 -1.49
CA LYS A 464 -38.72 -28.60 -2.06
C LYS A 464 -37.22 -28.34 -2.01
N LEU A 465 -36.81 -27.08 -2.14
CA LEU A 465 -35.40 -26.67 -2.08
C LEU A 465 -34.89 -26.75 -0.63
N LEU A 466 -35.75 -26.43 0.34
CA LEU A 466 -35.51 -26.64 1.77
C LEU A 466 -35.59 -28.13 2.16
N ASP A 467 -36.53 -28.90 1.60
CA ASP A 467 -36.61 -30.36 1.80
C ASP A 467 -35.38 -31.06 1.21
N HIS A 468 -34.93 -30.73 0.00
CA HIS A 468 -33.65 -31.25 -0.55
C HIS A 468 -32.43 -30.79 0.27
N TYR A 469 -32.42 -29.57 0.81
CA TYR A 469 -31.38 -29.15 1.77
C TYR A 469 -31.36 -30.10 2.98
N VAL A 470 -32.52 -30.48 3.51
CA VAL A 470 -32.68 -31.40 4.64
C VAL A 470 -32.41 -32.87 4.28
N ARG A 471 -32.66 -33.26 3.02
CA ARG A 471 -32.61 -34.65 2.50
C ARG A 471 -31.25 -35.03 1.91
N HIS A 472 -30.48 -34.07 1.41
CA HIS A 472 -29.05 -34.21 1.06
C HIS A 472 -28.12 -33.56 2.10
N ARG A 473 -28.67 -33.26 3.28
CA ARG A 473 -27.95 -32.84 4.48
C ARG A 473 -26.87 -33.87 4.83
N PRO A 474 -25.70 -33.45 5.34
CA PRO A 474 -24.73 -34.39 5.86
C PRO A 474 -25.29 -35.16 7.08
N HIS A 475 -25.66 -36.43 6.88
CA HIS A 475 -25.87 -37.39 7.96
C HIS A 475 -24.51 -37.85 8.48
N ILE A 476 -23.96 -37.15 9.48
CA ILE A 476 -22.69 -37.55 10.09
C ILE A 476 -22.94 -38.65 11.15
N GLY A 477 -23.01 -39.88 10.63
CA GLY A 477 -22.49 -41.07 11.30
C GLY A 477 -20.98 -41.23 11.06
N ASP A 478 -20.42 -42.38 11.41
CA ASP A 478 -18.97 -42.61 11.41
C ASP A 478 -18.25 -42.20 10.10
N PRO A 479 -17.04 -41.60 10.20
CA PRO A 479 -16.32 -40.98 9.08
C PRO A 479 -15.75 -41.97 8.03
N THR A 480 -16.25 -43.20 7.98
CA THR A 480 -15.78 -44.30 7.14
C THR A 480 -16.83 -44.81 6.13
N GLN A 481 -18.04 -44.23 6.09
CA GLN A 481 -19.16 -44.75 5.26
C GLN A 481 -19.92 -43.72 4.39
N ILE A 482 -19.46 -42.48 4.27
CA ILE A 482 -20.14 -41.45 3.45
C ILE A 482 -19.39 -41.26 2.12
N SER A 483 -20.10 -41.24 0.98
CA SER A 483 -19.51 -40.94 -0.32
C SER A 483 -19.02 -39.47 -0.36
N PRO A 484 -17.74 -39.21 -0.71
CA PRO A 484 -17.16 -37.87 -0.60
C PRO A 484 -17.68 -36.87 -1.65
N GLU A 485 -18.28 -37.36 -2.74
CA GLU A 485 -18.69 -36.55 -3.89
C GLU A 485 -19.94 -35.71 -3.61
N ALA A 486 -20.97 -36.30 -2.99
CA ALA A 486 -22.20 -35.60 -2.60
C ALA A 486 -21.90 -34.38 -1.70
N HIS A 487 -21.02 -34.56 -0.72
CA HIS A 487 -20.59 -33.49 0.19
C HIS A 487 -19.93 -32.31 -0.56
N SER A 488 -19.18 -32.58 -1.63
CA SER A 488 -18.52 -31.54 -2.43
C SER A 488 -19.50 -30.79 -3.34
N ASN A 489 -20.49 -31.47 -3.92
CA ASN A 489 -21.49 -30.86 -4.80
C ASN A 489 -22.45 -29.96 -4.02
N THR A 490 -22.93 -30.42 -2.86
CA THR A 490 -23.76 -29.63 -1.94
C THR A 490 -23.03 -28.35 -1.45
N LEU A 491 -21.73 -28.45 -1.14
CA LEU A 491 -20.94 -27.29 -0.71
C LEU A 491 -20.68 -26.29 -1.86
N ARG A 492 -20.45 -26.78 -3.09
CA ARG A 492 -20.36 -25.96 -4.32
C ARG A 492 -21.65 -25.16 -4.55
N TYR A 493 -22.80 -25.81 -4.41
CA TYR A 493 -24.11 -25.15 -4.55
C TYR A 493 -24.29 -23.98 -3.57
N PHE A 494 -23.99 -24.18 -2.28
CA PHE A 494 -24.11 -23.08 -1.30
C PHE A 494 -23.14 -21.93 -1.54
N LEU A 495 -21.95 -22.19 -2.08
CA LEU A 495 -21.01 -21.13 -2.46
C LEU A 495 -21.47 -20.35 -3.71
N LEU A 496 -22.19 -20.99 -4.65
CA LEU A 496 -22.84 -20.31 -5.78
C LEU A 496 -24.01 -19.45 -5.31
N LEU A 497 -24.91 -20.00 -4.47
CA LEU A 497 -25.98 -19.25 -3.82
C LEU A 497 -25.43 -18.05 -3.04
N HIS A 498 -24.33 -18.25 -2.31
CA HIS A 498 -23.64 -17.18 -1.61
C HIS A 498 -23.09 -16.11 -2.56
N SER A 499 -22.45 -16.50 -3.66
CA SER A 499 -21.97 -15.53 -4.65
C SER A 499 -23.12 -14.70 -5.21
N GLN A 500 -24.32 -15.27 -5.39
CA GLN A 500 -25.50 -14.55 -5.84
C GLN A 500 -26.05 -13.59 -4.77
N ILE A 501 -26.16 -14.02 -3.52
CA ILE A 501 -26.56 -13.17 -2.37
C ILE A 501 -25.58 -12.00 -2.19
N LEU A 502 -24.28 -12.24 -2.34
CA LEU A 502 -23.30 -11.16 -2.28
C LEU A 502 -23.49 -10.18 -3.43
N LEU A 503 -23.72 -10.69 -4.64
CA LEU A 503 -23.84 -9.88 -5.84
C LEU A 503 -25.12 -9.02 -5.84
N SER A 504 -26.26 -9.53 -5.38
CA SER A 504 -27.45 -8.70 -5.12
C SER A 504 -27.18 -7.66 -4.04
N SER A 505 -26.44 -8.03 -2.99
CA SER A 505 -26.10 -7.09 -1.92
C SER A 505 -25.08 -6.01 -2.32
N VAL A 506 -24.18 -6.28 -3.29
CA VAL A 506 -23.36 -5.25 -3.96
C VAL A 506 -24.27 -4.28 -4.70
N ALA A 507 -25.28 -4.79 -5.41
CA ALA A 507 -26.23 -3.97 -6.13
C ALA A 507 -27.10 -3.10 -5.19
N ASP A 508 -27.52 -3.59 -4.03
CA ASP A 508 -28.28 -2.80 -3.05
C ASP A 508 -27.45 -1.64 -2.47
N GLU A 509 -26.19 -1.89 -2.08
CA GLU A 509 -25.31 -0.81 -1.62
C GLU A 509 -24.93 0.15 -2.76
N PHE A 510 -24.79 -0.36 -3.98
CA PHE A 510 -24.58 0.47 -5.16
C PHE A 510 -25.83 1.29 -5.52
N PHE A 511 -27.04 0.76 -5.28
CA PHE A 511 -28.29 1.47 -5.49
C PHE A 511 -28.42 2.69 -4.57
N LYS A 512 -28.00 2.57 -3.30
CA LYS A 512 -27.93 3.73 -2.39
C LYS A 512 -26.99 4.82 -2.94
N LEU A 513 -25.84 4.43 -3.50
CA LEU A 513 -24.95 5.37 -4.18
C LEU A 513 -25.63 6.01 -5.40
N LEU A 514 -26.34 5.24 -6.23
CA LEU A 514 -27.07 5.76 -7.39
C LEU A 514 -28.17 6.75 -6.98
N LEU A 515 -28.99 6.43 -5.98
CA LEU A 515 -30.02 7.33 -5.43
C LEU A 515 -29.41 8.64 -4.92
N PHE A 516 -28.33 8.57 -4.16
CA PHE A 516 -27.64 9.74 -3.63
C PHE A 516 -27.03 10.61 -4.74
N VAL A 517 -26.49 9.97 -5.77
CA VAL A 517 -25.94 10.64 -6.96
C VAL A 517 -27.04 11.32 -7.78
N GLU A 518 -28.23 10.72 -7.88
CA GLU A 518 -29.41 11.31 -8.55
C GLU A 518 -29.90 12.57 -7.80
N ASP A 519 -30.04 12.52 -6.46
CA ASP A 519 -30.38 13.70 -5.64
C ASP A 519 -29.31 14.79 -5.76
N CYS A 520 -28.03 14.44 -5.64
CA CYS A 520 -26.92 15.38 -5.86
C CYS A 520 -26.94 16.03 -7.26
N HIS A 521 -27.38 15.30 -8.28
CA HIS A 521 -27.50 15.81 -9.65
C HIS A 521 -28.67 16.80 -9.82
N SER A 522 -29.76 16.62 -9.07
CA SER A 522 -30.92 17.52 -9.08
C SER A 522 -30.62 18.94 -8.61
N ARG A 523 -29.57 19.10 -7.79
CA ARG A 523 -29.22 20.37 -7.13
C ARG A 523 -28.42 21.31 -8.06
N PRO A 524 -28.66 22.64 -8.03
CA PRO A 524 -27.90 23.58 -8.85
C PRO A 524 -26.45 23.75 -8.35
N LYS A 525 -25.54 24.11 -9.26
CA LYS A 525 -24.14 24.44 -8.91
C LYS A 525 -24.09 25.71 -8.07
N ARG A 526 -23.30 25.71 -6.99
CA ARG A 526 -23.14 26.82 -6.03
C ARG A 526 -21.65 27.09 -5.76
N PHE A 527 -21.33 28.29 -5.29
CA PHE A 527 -20.01 28.58 -4.75
C PHE A 527 -19.90 28.01 -3.33
N LEU A 528 -18.91 27.16 -3.11
CA LEU A 528 -18.68 26.47 -1.85
C LEU A 528 -17.42 27.03 -1.20
N ILE A 529 -17.62 27.69 -0.06
CA ILE A 529 -16.56 28.22 0.80
C ILE A 529 -16.33 27.17 1.90
N PRO A 530 -15.09 26.70 2.13
CA PRO A 530 -14.79 25.75 3.20
C PRO A 530 -15.09 26.39 4.56
N ARG A 531 -15.56 25.59 5.51
CA ARG A 531 -15.74 26.05 6.90
C ARG A 531 -14.38 26.48 7.45
N LEU A 532 -14.21 27.77 7.70
CA LEU A 532 -13.02 28.32 8.35
C LEU A 532 -13.00 27.88 9.82
N TYR A 533 -12.42 26.71 10.08
CA TYR A 533 -12.10 26.27 11.44
C TYR A 533 -11.23 27.33 12.13
N HIS A 534 -11.51 27.61 13.41
CA HIS A 534 -10.87 28.68 14.17
C HIS A 534 -9.33 28.70 14.04
N LEU A 535 -8.71 29.88 14.08
CA LEU A 535 -7.23 30.04 14.03
C LEU A 535 -6.49 29.12 15.02
N ARG A 536 -7.09 28.83 16.18
CA ARG A 536 -6.57 27.89 17.18
C ARG A 536 -6.40 26.47 16.64
N HIS A 537 -7.33 26.01 15.79
CA HIS A 537 -7.24 24.73 15.10
C HIS A 537 -6.12 24.75 14.05
N TRP A 538 -5.99 25.83 13.26
CA TRP A 538 -4.86 25.99 12.34
C TRP A 538 -3.50 25.98 13.04
N LEU A 539 -3.35 26.66 14.18
CA LEU A 539 -2.12 26.63 14.98
C LEU A 539 -1.87 25.23 15.60
N GLN A 540 -2.91 24.50 16.00
CA GLN A 540 -2.78 23.10 16.41
C GLN A 540 -2.35 22.20 15.24
N VAL A 541 -2.93 22.39 14.04
CA VAL A 541 -2.63 21.69 12.76
C VAL A 541 -1.26 22.06 12.17
N LEU A 542 -0.57 23.04 12.74
CA LEU A 542 0.74 23.51 12.26
C LEU A 542 1.87 23.30 13.29
N VAL A 543 1.54 23.21 14.60
CA VAL A 543 2.54 23.10 15.69
C VAL A 543 2.41 21.81 16.53
N TRP A 544 1.21 21.25 16.70
CA TRP A 544 0.95 20.14 17.65
C TRP A 544 0.44 18.85 17.01
N THR A 545 0.23 18.86 15.70
CA THR A 545 -0.16 17.69 14.91
C THR A 545 1.08 16.94 14.44
N PRO A 546 1.36 15.71 14.94
CA PRO A 546 2.24 14.78 14.25
C PRO A 546 1.68 14.49 12.84
N PRO A 547 2.31 15.00 11.77
CA PRO A 547 1.67 15.05 10.47
C PRO A 547 1.56 13.64 9.89
N GLY A 548 0.32 13.30 9.52
CA GLY A 548 -0.23 11.97 9.79
C GLY A 548 -1.56 12.06 10.53
N THR A 549 -1.84 13.13 11.28
CA THR A 549 -3.11 13.45 11.95
C THR A 549 -4.29 13.82 11.02
N SER A 550 -4.56 12.98 10.03
CA SER A 550 -5.94 12.48 9.85
C SER A 550 -6.10 11.03 10.31
N SER A 551 -5.01 10.40 10.78
CA SER A 551 -5.01 9.29 11.74
C SER A 551 -4.97 9.83 13.17
N THR A 552 -5.98 10.61 13.56
CA THR A 552 -6.37 10.69 14.97
C THR A 552 -6.97 9.33 15.37
N PHE A 553 -6.07 8.37 15.58
CA PHE A 553 -6.34 7.08 16.21
C PHE A 553 -5.98 7.10 17.70
N GLN A 554 -5.73 8.29 18.28
CA GLN A 554 -5.33 8.43 19.68
C GLN A 554 -5.74 9.75 20.37
N SER A 555 -6.74 10.46 19.84
CA SER A 555 -7.55 11.38 20.65
C SER A 555 -9.02 11.24 20.26
N MET A 556 -9.73 10.34 20.94
CA MET A 556 -11.19 10.36 20.91
C MET A 556 -11.69 11.71 21.44
N ASP A 557 -12.63 12.33 20.75
CA ASP A 557 -13.45 13.39 21.35
C ASP A 557 -14.22 12.79 22.54
N PRO A 558 -14.15 13.38 23.75
CA PRO A 558 -14.77 12.85 24.96
C PRO A 558 -16.29 13.15 25.03
N GLN A 559 -16.99 13.17 23.89
CA GLN A 559 -18.38 13.63 23.78
C GLN A 559 -19.35 12.65 23.11
N THR A 560 -19.04 11.34 23.07
CA THR A 560 -20.04 10.32 22.69
C THR A 560 -20.00 9.13 23.65
N ASN A 561 -20.91 9.10 24.63
CA ASN A 561 -21.00 8.09 25.69
C ASN A 561 -21.52 6.71 25.19
N VAL A 562 -20.61 5.82 24.77
CA VAL A 562 -20.77 4.34 24.82
C VAL A 562 -19.36 3.74 24.79
N ASP A 563 -18.85 3.26 25.91
CA ASP A 563 -17.52 2.67 25.98
C ASP A 563 -17.49 1.28 25.34
N LEU A 564 -16.88 1.17 24.15
CA LEU A 564 -16.38 -0.12 23.65
C LEU A 564 -15.12 -0.53 24.46
N GLY A 565 -15.26 -0.79 25.76
CA GLY A 565 -14.20 -1.28 26.65
C GLY A 565 -13.06 -0.29 26.92
N SER A 566 -12.63 -0.18 28.18
CA SER A 566 -11.55 0.73 28.61
C SER A 566 -10.27 0.59 27.77
N ALA A 567 -9.89 -0.65 27.42
CA ALA A 567 -8.71 -0.98 26.63
C ALA A 567 -8.71 -0.44 25.18
N PHE A 568 -9.85 -0.01 24.64
CA PHE A 568 -9.97 0.53 23.28
C PHE A 568 -9.78 2.05 23.23
N TYR A 569 -10.07 2.74 24.34
CA TYR A 569 -9.99 4.20 24.47
C TYR A 569 -8.71 4.63 25.19
N HIS A 570 -8.29 3.88 26.22
CA HIS A 570 -7.06 4.09 26.96
C HIS A 570 -6.28 2.78 27.12
N HIS A 571 -5.08 2.72 26.55
CA HIS A 571 -4.11 1.71 26.97
C HIS A 571 -3.73 2.00 28.43
N ALA A 572 -4.10 1.10 29.34
CA ALA A 572 -3.64 1.14 30.72
C ALA A 572 -2.14 0.82 30.75
N ASP A 573 -1.32 1.73 31.25
CA ASP A 573 0.09 1.46 31.53
C ASP A 573 0.17 0.48 32.71
N PRO A 574 0.74 -0.72 32.55
CA PRO A 574 0.75 -1.72 33.63
C PRO A 574 1.61 -1.33 34.83
N ASP A 575 2.55 -0.40 34.62
CA ASP A 575 3.49 0.07 35.65
C ASP A 575 2.93 1.23 36.49
N HIS A 576 1.90 1.95 36.02
CA HIS A 576 1.44 3.20 36.62
C HIS A 576 -0.08 3.38 36.55
N LEU A 577 -0.67 3.71 37.71
CA LEU A 577 -2.05 4.20 37.81
C LEU A 577 -2.17 5.62 37.22
N PRO A 578 -3.37 6.04 36.77
CA PRO A 578 -3.57 7.38 36.22
C PRO A 578 -3.19 8.46 37.25
N PRO A 579 -2.55 9.57 36.82
CA PRO A 579 -2.06 10.60 37.73
C PRO A 579 -3.22 11.29 38.45
N THR A 580 -3.14 11.32 39.77
CA THR A 580 -4.10 11.97 40.67
C THR A 580 -3.67 13.40 41.01
N ASN A 581 -2.36 13.64 41.07
CA ASN A 581 -1.78 14.92 41.45
C ASN A 581 -1.15 15.67 40.26
N PHE A 582 -1.07 17.00 40.35
CA PHE A 582 -0.36 17.82 39.36
C PHE A 582 1.13 17.47 39.24
N THR A 583 1.77 17.04 40.34
CA THR A 583 3.15 16.55 40.35
C THR A 583 3.31 15.25 39.57
N GLU A 584 2.39 14.30 39.73
CA GLU A 584 2.33 13.05 38.95
C GLU A 584 2.09 13.36 37.46
N ALA A 585 1.14 14.25 37.15
CA ALA A 585 0.85 14.65 35.77
C ALA A 585 2.04 15.37 35.07
N ILE A 586 2.88 16.09 35.84
CA ILE A 586 4.14 16.65 35.35
C ILE A 586 5.21 15.55 35.21
N GLY A 587 5.32 14.65 36.19
CA GLY A 587 6.22 13.49 36.16
C GLY A 587 5.99 12.60 34.94
N ASP A 588 4.73 12.30 34.61
CA ASP A 588 4.35 11.54 33.42
C ASP A 588 4.74 12.24 32.11
N ARG A 589 4.64 13.58 32.07
CA ARG A 589 5.12 14.36 30.91
C ARG A 589 6.64 14.29 30.78
N ILE A 590 7.37 14.37 31.89
CA ILE A 590 8.84 14.24 31.90
C ILE A 590 9.26 12.80 31.52
N ARG A 591 8.58 11.77 32.03
CA ARG A 591 8.79 10.35 31.65
C ARG A 591 8.64 10.15 30.14
N LYS A 592 7.60 10.77 29.53
CA LYS A 592 7.38 10.70 28.08
C LYS A 592 8.54 11.28 27.27
N ILE A 593 9.24 12.31 27.76
CA ILE A 593 10.46 12.84 27.10
C ILE A 593 11.54 11.75 26.96
N ASN A 594 11.81 10.98 28.01
CA ASN A 594 12.80 9.89 27.94
C ASN A 594 12.38 8.80 26.92
N SER A 595 11.08 8.48 26.83
CA SER A 595 10.58 7.54 25.81
C SER A 595 10.79 8.05 24.37
N VAL A 596 10.75 9.37 24.15
CA VAL A 596 11.06 9.98 22.84
C VAL A 596 12.54 9.84 22.51
N PHE A 597 13.45 10.15 23.44
CA PHE A 597 14.90 9.97 23.23
C PHE A 597 15.32 8.51 23.04
N ARG A 598 14.62 7.56 23.69
CA ARG A 598 14.84 6.11 23.53
C ARG A 598 14.21 5.53 22.24
N SER A 599 13.40 6.29 21.51
CA SER A 599 12.70 5.79 20.33
C SER A 599 13.64 5.42 19.16
N ASN A 600 13.21 4.46 18.32
CA ASN A 600 13.92 4.12 17.08
C ASN A 600 14.08 5.33 16.13
N HIS A 601 13.15 6.30 16.21
CA HIS A 601 13.21 7.57 15.47
C HIS A 601 14.35 8.47 15.98
N ALA A 602 14.55 8.55 17.30
CA ALA A 602 15.66 9.28 17.92
C ALA A 602 17.02 8.65 17.59
N ALA A 603 17.12 7.33 17.63
CA ALA A 603 18.32 6.57 17.25
C ALA A 603 18.69 6.79 15.76
N TYR A 604 17.70 6.79 14.86
CA TYR A 604 17.91 7.18 13.46
C TYR A 604 18.43 8.61 13.32
N GLY A 605 17.87 9.55 14.10
CA GLY A 605 18.35 10.93 14.14
C GLY A 605 19.83 11.05 14.48
N ILE A 606 20.29 10.31 15.50
CA ILE A 606 21.70 10.31 15.93
C ILE A 606 22.62 9.87 14.79
N ARG A 607 22.28 8.77 14.09
CA ARG A 607 23.06 8.27 12.94
C ARG A 607 23.16 9.31 11.83
N GLY A 608 22.06 9.99 11.52
CA GLY A 608 22.03 11.04 10.49
C GLY A 608 22.96 12.22 10.82
N VAL A 609 23.02 12.63 12.09
CA VAL A 609 23.96 13.66 12.52
C VAL A 609 25.39 13.17 12.50
N CYS A 610 25.67 11.96 12.98
CA CYS A 610 27.00 11.39 12.89
C CYS A 610 27.49 11.36 11.43
N ALA A 611 26.64 10.95 10.48
CA ALA A 611 26.93 10.99 9.06
C ALA A 611 27.30 12.39 8.56
N ILE A 612 26.44 13.40 8.82
CA ILE A 612 26.72 14.79 8.45
C ILE A 612 28.02 15.29 9.09
N MET A 613 28.24 15.02 10.38
CA MET A 613 29.39 15.51 11.14
C MET A 613 30.72 14.95 10.63
N THR A 614 30.80 13.72 10.10
CA THR A 614 32.06 13.20 9.55
C THR A 614 32.65 14.05 8.43
N ILE A 615 31.83 14.77 7.66
CA ILE A 615 32.28 15.71 6.63
C ILE A 615 32.22 17.16 7.15
N CYS A 616 31.16 17.52 7.88
CA CYS A 616 30.94 18.89 8.34
C CYS A 616 31.98 19.36 9.36
N ILE A 617 32.60 18.44 10.12
CA ILE A 617 33.67 18.77 11.07
C ILE A 617 34.82 19.56 10.42
N MET A 618 35.13 19.29 9.14
CA MET A 618 36.15 20.03 8.38
C MET A 618 35.85 21.54 8.29
N ALA A 619 34.58 21.95 8.36
CA ALA A 619 34.19 23.35 8.29
C ALA A 619 34.45 24.12 9.61
N PHE A 620 34.55 23.40 10.74
CA PHE A 620 34.68 23.97 12.09
C PHE A 620 36.14 23.96 12.62
N LEU A 621 37.08 23.26 11.95
CA LEU A 621 38.50 23.21 12.34
C LEU A 621 39.33 24.20 11.51
N HIS A 622 40.22 24.93 12.19
CA HIS A 622 41.14 25.94 11.63
C HIS A 622 41.76 25.52 10.28
N ASP A 623 42.55 24.45 10.27
CA ASP A 623 43.38 24.08 9.10
C ASP A 623 42.57 23.53 7.92
N SER A 624 41.34 23.06 8.16
CA SER A 624 40.48 22.45 7.13
C SER A 624 39.32 23.36 6.67
N GLN A 625 39.07 24.47 7.37
CA GLN A 625 37.94 25.38 7.08
C GLN A 625 38.07 26.05 5.70
N GLU A 626 39.29 26.43 5.29
CA GLU A 626 39.55 26.91 3.93
C GLU A 626 39.26 25.80 2.90
N PHE A 627 39.77 24.58 3.13
CA PHE A 627 39.58 23.44 2.22
C PHE A 627 38.09 23.08 2.04
N TYR A 628 37.31 23.07 3.13
CA TYR A 628 35.87 22.86 3.11
C TYR A 628 35.15 23.86 2.19
N SER A 629 35.52 25.15 2.34
CA SER A 629 34.92 26.28 1.62
C SER A 629 35.33 26.28 0.14
N ARG A 630 36.62 26.09 -0.12
CA ARG A 630 37.24 26.07 -1.45
C ARG A 630 36.70 24.97 -2.36
N GLN A 631 36.44 23.80 -1.81
CA GLN A 631 35.92 22.64 -2.54
C GLN A 631 34.40 22.44 -2.42
N ARG A 632 33.70 23.32 -1.69
CA ARG A 632 32.24 23.28 -1.46
C ARG A 632 31.71 21.89 -1.04
N PHE A 633 32.25 21.33 0.04
CA PHE A 633 31.79 20.04 0.59
C PHE A 633 30.33 20.03 1.07
N LEU A 634 29.66 21.20 1.13
CA LEU A 634 28.21 21.32 1.34
C LEU A 634 27.36 20.40 0.42
N TRP A 635 27.84 20.09 -0.78
CA TRP A 635 27.15 19.17 -1.71
C TRP A 635 27.13 17.72 -1.22
N ALA A 636 28.18 17.28 -0.51
CA ALA A 636 28.20 15.97 0.14
C ALA A 636 27.18 15.93 1.29
N LEU A 637 27.06 17.02 2.06
CA LEU A 637 26.10 17.13 3.16
C LEU A 637 24.64 17.15 2.64
N PHE A 638 24.35 17.85 1.54
CA PHE A 638 23.06 17.77 0.86
C PHE A 638 22.77 16.35 0.33
N ALA A 639 23.80 15.64 -0.15
CA ALA A 639 23.66 14.26 -0.60
C ALA A 639 23.31 13.32 0.56
N ILE A 640 23.92 13.49 1.74
CA ILE A 640 23.57 12.72 2.96
C ILE A 640 22.10 12.96 3.35
N LEU A 641 21.69 14.23 3.48
CA LEU A 641 20.31 14.61 3.86
C LEU A 641 19.24 14.03 2.92
N LEU A 642 19.51 13.97 1.62
CA LEU A 642 18.59 13.46 0.61
C LEU A 642 18.65 11.93 0.42
N SER A 643 19.78 11.27 0.71
CA SER A 643 19.99 9.84 0.43
C SER A 643 19.77 8.93 1.64
N LEU A 644 19.91 9.45 2.86
CA LEU A 644 19.70 8.66 4.07
C LEU A 644 18.21 8.32 4.24
N GLY A 645 17.91 7.03 4.14
CA GLY A 645 16.61 6.43 4.42
C GLY A 645 16.60 5.72 5.77
N ARG A 646 15.42 5.53 6.36
CA ARG A 646 15.25 4.88 7.68
C ARG A 646 15.78 3.45 7.71
N THR A 647 15.52 2.68 6.65
CA THR A 647 15.87 1.25 6.55
C THR A 647 17.01 1.00 5.57
N ALA A 648 17.73 -0.11 5.76
CA ALA A 648 18.89 -0.45 4.94
C ALA A 648 18.54 -0.67 3.45
N GLY A 649 17.49 -1.43 3.13
CA GLY A 649 17.06 -1.67 1.74
C GLY A 649 16.65 -0.38 1.02
N SER A 650 15.76 0.41 1.62
CA SER A 650 15.36 1.74 1.15
C SER A 650 16.55 2.67 0.93
N SER A 651 17.49 2.74 1.88
CA SER A 651 18.71 3.55 1.76
C SER A 651 19.65 3.04 0.66
N THR A 652 19.73 1.73 0.43
CA THR A 652 20.56 1.12 -0.64
C THR A 652 19.97 1.41 -2.01
N PHE A 653 18.65 1.29 -2.15
CA PHE A 653 17.92 1.68 -3.35
C PHE A 653 18.10 3.18 -3.63
N LEU A 654 17.87 4.06 -2.63
CA LEU A 654 18.08 5.51 -2.75
C LEU A 654 19.52 5.88 -3.11
N LEU A 655 20.52 5.18 -2.58
CA LEU A 655 21.94 5.35 -2.94
C LEU A 655 22.19 5.05 -4.42
N LEU A 656 21.73 3.90 -4.92
CA LEU A 656 21.92 3.50 -6.31
C LEU A 656 21.21 4.49 -7.25
N CYS A 657 19.98 4.84 -6.90
CA CYS A 657 19.18 5.88 -7.53
C CYS A 657 19.89 7.23 -7.59
N ARG A 658 20.54 7.66 -6.51
CA ARG A 658 21.26 8.93 -6.42
C ARG A 658 22.47 8.94 -7.36
N ILE A 659 23.30 7.89 -7.31
CA ILE A 659 24.50 7.78 -8.15
C ILE A 659 24.10 7.80 -9.63
N LEU A 660 23.19 6.92 -10.05
CA LEU A 660 22.72 6.84 -11.44
C LEU A 660 22.08 8.16 -11.92
N GLY A 661 21.24 8.80 -11.10
CA GLY A 661 20.64 10.08 -11.42
C GLY A 661 21.66 11.20 -11.61
N THR A 662 22.69 11.26 -10.76
CA THR A 662 23.76 12.28 -10.87
C THR A 662 24.70 12.04 -12.06
N VAL A 663 25.01 10.79 -12.40
CA VAL A 663 25.77 10.44 -13.61
C VAL A 663 24.99 10.81 -14.87
N ALA A 664 23.69 10.48 -14.93
CA ALA A 664 22.83 10.85 -16.05
C ALA A 664 22.76 12.37 -16.24
N SER A 665 22.58 13.13 -15.15
CA SER A 665 22.58 14.60 -15.21
C SER A 665 23.94 15.18 -15.58
N MET A 666 25.06 14.58 -15.16
CA MET A 666 26.40 15.00 -15.59
C MET A 666 26.57 14.90 -17.10
N ILE A 667 26.19 13.74 -17.68
CA ILE A 667 26.28 13.50 -19.13
C ILE A 667 25.35 14.47 -19.89
N ALA A 668 24.13 14.69 -19.39
CA ALA A 668 23.21 15.66 -19.99
C ALA A 668 23.73 17.09 -19.91
N SER A 669 24.22 17.55 -18.75
CA SER A 669 24.82 18.88 -18.58
C SER A 669 26.03 19.09 -19.49
N TYR A 670 26.85 18.06 -19.73
CA TYR A 670 27.92 18.12 -20.71
C TYR A 670 27.41 18.34 -22.14
N ILE A 671 26.43 17.56 -22.58
CA ILE A 671 25.84 17.69 -23.92
C ILE A 671 25.25 19.09 -24.08
N ILE A 672 24.45 19.56 -23.11
CA ILE A 672 23.82 20.88 -23.10
C ILE A 672 24.85 22.02 -23.17
N TRP A 673 26.00 21.89 -22.50
CA TRP A 673 27.02 22.94 -22.49
C TRP A 673 27.79 23.04 -23.80
N TYR A 674 28.17 21.91 -24.40
CA TYR A 674 29.00 21.87 -25.60
C TYR A 674 28.22 21.94 -26.92
N ILE A 675 26.97 21.46 -26.99
CA ILE A 675 26.16 21.50 -28.23
C ILE A 675 25.87 22.93 -28.71
N VAL A 676 25.88 23.91 -27.80
CA VAL A 676 25.60 25.33 -28.09
C VAL A 676 26.87 26.17 -28.20
N ASP A 677 28.05 25.54 -28.32
CA ASP A 677 29.33 26.27 -28.37
C ASP A 677 29.47 27.26 -27.19
N GLN A 678 29.05 26.79 -26.01
CA GLN A 678 29.02 27.51 -24.74
C GLN A 678 28.18 28.82 -24.70
N LYS A 679 27.30 29.07 -25.68
CA LYS A 679 26.47 30.29 -25.76
C LYS A 679 25.30 30.23 -24.78
N THR A 680 25.30 31.13 -23.80
CA THR A 680 24.29 31.28 -22.74
C THR A 680 22.81 31.12 -23.21
N PRO A 681 22.31 31.82 -24.24
CA PRO A 681 20.89 31.73 -24.60
C PRO A 681 20.46 30.33 -25.01
N GLY A 682 21.28 29.58 -25.75
CA GLY A 682 20.93 28.20 -26.10
C GLY A 682 21.14 27.22 -24.95
N ILE A 683 22.13 27.44 -24.07
CA ILE A 683 22.28 26.64 -22.83
C ILE A 683 20.96 26.67 -22.04
N LEU A 684 20.33 27.84 -21.89
CA LEU A 684 19.03 28.00 -21.22
C LEU A 684 17.91 27.20 -21.90
N VAL A 685 17.81 27.26 -23.24
CA VAL A 685 16.78 26.53 -24.02
C VAL A 685 16.96 25.01 -23.91
N PHE A 686 18.18 24.50 -24.06
CA PHE A 686 18.45 23.06 -23.93
C PHE A 686 18.30 22.57 -22.48
N THR A 687 18.59 23.42 -21.49
CA THR A 687 18.32 23.12 -20.07
C THR A 687 16.82 23.00 -19.79
N TRP A 688 16.00 23.90 -20.33
CA TRP A 688 14.54 23.80 -20.22
C TRP A 688 13.99 22.52 -20.86
N LEU A 689 14.46 22.17 -22.06
CA LEU A 689 14.09 20.92 -22.74
C LEU A 689 14.43 19.69 -21.88
N TRP A 690 15.63 19.67 -21.28
CA TRP A 690 16.04 18.60 -20.36
C TRP A 690 15.15 18.52 -19.12
N PHE A 691 14.74 19.65 -18.54
CA PHE A 691 13.79 19.66 -17.43
C PHE A 691 12.39 19.16 -17.82
N VAL A 692 11.93 19.41 -19.05
CA VAL A 692 10.68 18.81 -19.58
C VAL A 692 10.82 17.29 -19.70
N VAL A 693 11.96 16.79 -20.18
CA VAL A 693 12.23 15.34 -20.28
C VAL A 693 12.22 14.68 -18.89
N ILE A 694 12.88 15.28 -17.89
CA ILE A 694 12.83 14.76 -16.51
C ILE A 694 11.40 14.83 -15.94
N GLY A 695 10.69 15.95 -16.11
CA GLY A 695 9.31 16.12 -15.64
C GLY A 695 8.32 15.10 -16.22
N PHE A 696 8.54 14.67 -17.48
CA PHE A 696 7.80 13.58 -18.10
C PHE A 696 8.03 12.25 -17.38
N PHE A 697 9.29 11.88 -17.11
CA PHE A 697 9.60 10.67 -16.37
C PHE A 697 9.11 10.70 -14.91
N MET A 698 9.18 11.86 -14.23
CA MET A 698 8.61 12.06 -12.89
C MET A 698 7.12 11.74 -12.84
N THR A 699 6.38 12.16 -13.87
CA THR A 699 4.92 12.01 -13.93
C THR A 699 4.50 10.62 -14.42
N LYS A 700 5.22 10.02 -15.36
CA LYS A 700 4.89 8.68 -15.91
C LYS A 700 5.31 7.53 -14.97
N PHE A 701 6.41 7.70 -14.23
CA PHE A 701 6.97 6.67 -13.34
C PHE A 701 7.06 7.14 -11.87
N PRO A 702 5.93 7.36 -11.17
CA PRO A 702 5.93 7.88 -9.80
C PRO A 702 6.67 6.96 -8.80
N LYS A 703 6.77 5.65 -9.08
CA LYS A 703 7.58 4.70 -8.27
C LYS A 703 9.07 5.08 -8.20
N PHE A 704 9.57 5.77 -9.23
CA PHE A 704 10.97 6.20 -9.34
C PHE A 704 11.13 7.72 -9.12
N TYR A 705 10.11 8.38 -8.57
CA TYR A 705 10.06 9.84 -8.38
C TYR A 705 11.34 10.43 -7.78
N SER A 706 11.92 9.77 -6.77
CA SER A 706 13.16 10.22 -6.11
C SER A 706 14.36 10.30 -7.07
N ILE A 707 14.54 9.32 -7.97
CA ILE A 707 15.63 9.33 -8.98
C ILE A 707 15.58 10.62 -9.80
N TRP A 708 14.40 10.91 -10.31
CA TRP A 708 14.17 12.00 -11.24
C TRP A 708 14.24 13.37 -10.55
N LEU A 709 13.74 13.48 -9.31
CA LEU A 709 13.93 14.68 -8.48
C LEU A 709 15.43 14.95 -8.23
N VAL A 710 16.20 13.91 -7.90
CA VAL A 710 17.66 14.03 -7.71
C VAL A 710 18.34 14.47 -9.01
N ALA A 711 18.00 13.84 -10.13
CA ALA A 711 18.56 14.19 -11.44
C ALA A 711 18.28 15.66 -11.80
N LEU A 712 17.05 16.13 -11.56
CA LEU A 712 16.65 17.52 -11.78
C LEU A 712 17.48 18.49 -10.92
N ILE A 713 17.60 18.23 -9.62
CA ILE A 713 18.44 19.04 -8.71
C ILE A 713 19.90 19.01 -9.17
N ALA A 714 20.46 17.86 -9.53
CA ALA A 714 21.85 17.74 -9.98
C ALA A 714 22.12 18.56 -11.26
N ALA A 715 21.18 18.57 -12.22
CA ALA A 715 21.29 19.35 -13.45
C ALA A 715 21.23 20.87 -13.17
N ILE A 716 20.34 21.31 -12.27
CA ILE A 716 20.29 22.70 -11.79
C ILE A 716 21.64 23.08 -11.15
N VAL A 717 22.15 22.25 -10.24
CA VAL A 717 23.42 22.48 -9.54
C VAL A 717 24.60 22.57 -10.50
N MET A 718 24.64 21.72 -11.53
CA MET A 718 25.71 21.75 -12.52
C MET A 718 25.66 23.03 -13.35
N ILE A 719 24.53 23.36 -13.95
CA ILE A 719 24.43 24.45 -14.93
C ILE A 719 24.34 25.83 -14.26
N ALA A 720 23.54 25.98 -13.19
CA ALA A 720 23.31 27.27 -12.54
C ALA A 720 24.57 27.85 -11.89
N ASN A 721 25.45 27.00 -11.33
CA ASN A 721 26.71 27.46 -10.73
C ASN A 721 27.68 28.01 -11.78
N GLU A 722 27.83 27.37 -12.95
CA GLU A 722 28.71 27.90 -14.00
C GLU A 722 28.17 29.20 -14.59
N LEU A 723 26.84 29.28 -14.77
CA LEU A 723 26.16 30.50 -15.22
C LEU A 723 26.27 31.65 -14.21
N GLN A 724 26.33 31.35 -12.92
CA GLN A 724 26.57 32.30 -11.83
C GLN A 724 28.03 32.77 -11.78
N VAL A 725 29.01 31.87 -11.92
CA VAL A 725 30.45 32.23 -11.98
C VAL A 725 30.73 33.15 -13.17
N ARG A 726 30.13 32.86 -14.33
CA ARG A 726 30.23 33.71 -15.54
C ARG A 726 29.71 35.13 -15.35
N GLN A 727 28.72 35.34 -14.47
CA GLN A 727 28.11 36.66 -14.24
C GLN A 727 28.78 37.43 -13.09
N LEU A 728 29.17 36.76 -12.01
CA LEU A 728 29.90 37.38 -10.89
C LEU A 728 31.35 37.75 -11.23
N GLY A 729 31.94 37.06 -12.22
CA GLY A 729 33.35 37.15 -12.55
C GLY A 729 34.23 36.33 -11.61
N GLU A 730 35.33 35.82 -12.15
CA GLU A 730 36.21 34.87 -11.45
C GLU A 730 36.88 35.46 -10.20
N LYS A 731 37.14 36.78 -10.21
CA LYS A 731 37.74 37.51 -9.08
C LYS A 731 36.82 37.48 -7.85
N THR A 732 35.58 37.97 -7.99
CA THR A 732 34.56 37.99 -6.93
C THR A 732 34.28 36.62 -6.32
N VAL A 733 34.40 35.56 -7.13
CA VAL A 733 34.23 34.16 -6.66
C VAL A 733 35.48 33.68 -5.91
N SER A 734 36.68 34.00 -6.41
CA SER A 734 37.95 33.69 -5.74
C SER A 734 38.08 34.41 -4.39
N ASP A 735 37.68 35.68 -4.34
CA ASP A 735 37.64 36.51 -3.11
C ASP A 735 36.67 35.94 -2.07
N SER A 736 35.66 35.15 -2.49
CA SER A 736 34.77 34.39 -1.59
C SER A 736 35.36 33.06 -1.09
N GLY A 737 36.65 32.81 -1.35
CA GLY A 737 37.38 31.61 -0.94
C GLY A 737 37.08 30.36 -1.79
N GLN A 738 36.50 30.52 -2.99
CA GLN A 738 36.03 29.41 -3.82
C GLN A 738 36.94 29.16 -5.03
N ALA A 739 37.30 27.90 -5.29
CA ALA A 739 38.09 27.55 -6.46
C ALA A 739 37.24 27.59 -7.75
N VAL A 740 37.68 28.40 -8.72
CA VAL A 740 37.12 28.42 -10.07
C VAL A 740 37.80 27.33 -10.91
N TYR A 741 37.01 26.41 -11.45
CA TYR A 741 37.46 25.33 -12.32
C TYR A 741 36.67 25.35 -13.62
N ALA A 742 37.27 24.92 -14.72
CA ALA A 742 36.60 24.83 -16.01
C ALA A 742 35.48 23.76 -16.01
N PRO A 743 34.42 23.90 -16.85
CA PRO A 743 33.28 22.97 -16.92
C PRO A 743 33.65 21.48 -17.03
N TYR A 744 34.72 21.13 -17.76
CA TYR A 744 35.20 19.76 -17.91
C TYR A 744 35.86 19.15 -16.67
N VAL A 745 36.24 19.96 -15.67
CA VAL A 745 36.79 19.51 -14.39
C VAL A 745 35.71 19.55 -13.30
N ILE A 746 34.91 20.61 -13.27
CA ILE A 746 33.98 20.86 -12.15
C ILE A 746 32.78 19.90 -12.13
N PHE A 747 32.28 19.43 -13.28
CA PHE A 747 31.18 18.47 -13.33
C PHE A 747 31.55 17.09 -12.71
N PRO A 748 32.67 16.43 -13.08
CA PRO A 748 33.08 15.18 -12.45
C PRO A 748 33.58 15.41 -11.01
N TYR A 749 34.13 16.58 -10.69
CA TYR A 749 34.45 16.92 -9.30
C TYR A 749 33.19 16.97 -8.41
N ARG A 750 32.10 17.59 -8.89
CA ARG A 750 30.81 17.58 -8.19
C ARG A 750 30.22 16.17 -8.08
N LEU A 751 30.38 15.33 -9.10
CA LEU A 751 30.01 13.91 -9.01
C LEU A 751 30.79 13.22 -7.88
N ALA A 752 32.12 13.41 -7.81
CA ALA A 752 32.97 12.82 -6.77
C ALA A 752 32.58 13.27 -5.35
N VAL A 753 32.32 14.56 -5.13
CA VAL A 753 31.85 15.10 -3.84
C VAL A 753 30.47 14.54 -3.46
N VAL A 754 29.55 14.37 -4.42
CA VAL A 754 28.25 13.75 -4.15
C VAL A 754 28.39 12.26 -3.87
N THR A 755 29.22 11.51 -4.61
CA THR A 755 29.47 10.08 -4.31
C THR A 755 30.12 9.89 -2.95
N LEU A 756 31.02 10.79 -2.52
CA LEU A 756 31.59 10.76 -1.17
C LEU A 756 30.50 10.90 -0.10
N GLY A 757 29.61 11.88 -0.22
CA GLY A 757 28.47 12.05 0.71
C GLY A 757 27.54 10.84 0.73
N VAL A 758 27.31 10.20 -0.42
CA VAL A 758 26.49 8.99 -0.55
C VAL A 758 27.15 7.76 0.10
N ILE A 759 28.47 7.57 -0.07
CA ILE A 759 29.24 6.50 0.57
C ILE A 759 29.25 6.69 2.09
N VAL A 760 29.45 7.92 2.56
CA VAL A 760 29.39 8.26 4.00
C VAL A 760 27.99 8.00 4.58
N ALA A 761 26.92 8.38 3.88
CA ALA A 761 25.56 8.07 4.31
C ALA A 761 25.36 6.55 4.45
N TYR A 762 25.81 5.77 3.47
CA TYR A 762 25.69 4.30 3.47
C TYR A 762 26.46 3.63 4.61
N PHE A 763 27.66 4.12 4.92
CA PHE A 763 28.43 3.65 6.08
C PHE A 763 27.63 3.81 7.39
N TRP A 764 26.98 4.95 7.60
CA TRP A 764 26.14 5.22 8.78
C TRP A 764 24.74 4.59 8.72
N THR A 765 24.29 4.11 7.56
CA THR A 765 23.14 3.21 7.46
C THR A 765 23.47 1.83 8.06
N LEU A 766 24.69 1.33 7.83
CA LEU A 766 25.16 0.03 8.33
C LEU A 766 25.65 0.09 9.78
N PHE A 767 26.42 1.11 10.15
CA PHE A 767 27.03 1.24 11.47
C PHE A 767 26.10 1.93 12.50
N PRO A 768 26.05 1.48 13.78
CA PRO A 768 26.69 0.29 14.34
C PRO A 768 25.93 -1.03 14.05
N TYR A 769 24.64 -0.95 13.74
CA TYR A 769 23.81 -2.08 13.30
C TYR A 769 22.68 -1.57 12.40
N PRO A 770 22.42 -2.14 11.22
CA PRO A 770 21.39 -1.62 10.32
C PRO A 770 19.99 -1.75 10.91
N LEU A 771 19.13 -0.77 10.66
CA LEU A 771 17.69 -0.92 10.85
C LEU A 771 17.18 -1.78 9.68
N SER A 772 16.97 -3.06 9.98
CA SER A 772 16.66 -4.08 8.99
C SER A 772 15.19 -4.04 8.57
N GLU A 773 14.93 -4.22 7.28
CA GLU A 773 13.56 -4.35 6.77
C GLU A 773 12.96 -5.69 7.19
N HIS A 774 13.80 -6.68 7.54
CA HIS A 774 13.37 -7.92 8.18
C HIS A 774 12.64 -7.62 9.50
N SER A 775 13.19 -6.72 10.34
CA SER A 775 12.59 -6.35 11.62
C SER A 775 11.34 -5.49 11.47
N GLU A 776 11.36 -4.49 10.58
CA GLU A 776 10.19 -3.62 10.34
C GLU A 776 9.05 -4.40 9.69
N LEU A 777 9.33 -5.28 8.70
CA LEU A 777 8.34 -6.17 8.10
C LEU A 777 7.71 -7.10 9.14
N ARG A 778 8.52 -7.71 10.01
CA ARG A 778 8.05 -8.57 11.09
C ARG A 778 7.15 -7.79 12.06
N GLU A 779 7.55 -6.58 12.44
CA GLU A 779 6.79 -5.73 13.36
C GLU A 779 5.45 -5.29 12.75
N GLU A 780 5.43 -4.85 11.48
CA GLU A 780 4.21 -4.44 10.77
C GLU A 780 3.26 -5.62 10.51
N VAL A 781 3.78 -6.79 10.17
CA VAL A 781 2.98 -8.04 10.06
C VAL A 781 2.41 -8.44 11.43
N ALA A 782 3.21 -8.37 12.50
CA ALA A 782 2.74 -8.64 13.85
C ALA A 782 1.65 -7.64 14.27
N LYS A 783 1.86 -6.33 14.09
CA LYS A 783 0.81 -5.31 14.34
C LYS A 783 -0.45 -5.61 13.52
N SER A 784 -0.31 -6.11 12.29
CA SER A 784 -1.46 -6.40 11.42
C SER A 784 -2.35 -7.48 12.00
N MET A 785 -1.76 -8.52 12.61
CA MET A 785 -2.51 -9.53 13.39
C MET A 785 -3.28 -8.90 14.57
N TYR A 786 -2.70 -7.93 15.28
CA TYR A 786 -3.37 -7.26 16.40
C TYR A 786 -4.55 -6.37 15.94
N ILE A 787 -4.40 -5.63 14.84
CA ILE A 787 -5.51 -4.84 14.28
C ILE A 787 -6.62 -5.78 13.78
N LEU A 788 -6.24 -6.91 13.18
CA LEU A 788 -7.19 -7.93 12.71
C LEU A 788 -7.93 -8.61 13.87
N ALA A 789 -7.28 -8.81 15.02
CA ALA A 789 -7.92 -9.27 16.26
C ALA A 789 -8.95 -8.25 16.82
N ASN A 790 -8.67 -6.95 16.68
CA ASN A 790 -9.65 -5.92 17.02
C ASN A 790 -10.81 -5.87 16.01
N LEU A 791 -10.55 -6.19 14.75
CA LEU A 791 -11.59 -6.31 13.72
C LEU A 791 -12.52 -7.49 14.01
N SER A 792 -11.98 -8.68 14.36
CA SER A 792 -12.80 -9.83 14.77
C SER A 792 -13.66 -9.51 15.98
N ARG A 793 -13.11 -8.91 17.05
CA ARG A 793 -13.94 -8.49 18.21
C ARG A 793 -15.04 -7.50 17.82
N CYS A 794 -14.77 -6.55 16.95
CA CYS A 794 -15.78 -5.60 16.49
C CYS A 794 -16.90 -6.31 15.70
N ILE A 795 -16.57 -7.32 14.91
CA ILE A 795 -17.53 -8.14 14.15
C ILE A 795 -18.31 -9.08 15.07
N GLU A 796 -17.64 -9.80 15.97
CA GLU A 796 -18.28 -10.62 17.02
C GLU A 796 -19.31 -9.80 17.78
N GLN A 797 -18.93 -8.63 18.32
CA GLN A 797 -19.86 -7.70 19.00
C GLN A 797 -20.98 -7.18 18.10
N THR A 798 -20.73 -6.98 16.80
CA THR A 798 -21.79 -6.63 15.84
C THR A 798 -22.78 -7.78 15.64
N ILE A 799 -22.32 -9.04 15.65
CA ILE A 799 -23.15 -10.24 15.56
C ILE A 799 -23.99 -10.38 16.84
N HIS A 800 -23.38 -10.37 18.04
CA HIS A 800 -24.13 -10.45 19.31
C HIS A 800 -25.15 -9.31 19.46
N ALA A 801 -24.80 -8.07 19.08
CA ALA A 801 -25.71 -6.92 19.19
C ALA A 801 -26.93 -7.04 18.26
N ARG A 802 -26.80 -7.72 17.11
CA ARG A 802 -27.94 -8.02 16.21
C ARG A 802 -28.78 -9.17 16.74
N LEU A 803 -28.15 -10.27 17.16
CA LEU A 803 -28.81 -11.45 17.72
C LEU A 803 -29.60 -11.13 19.01
N ARG A 804 -29.06 -10.27 19.88
CA ARG A 804 -29.72 -9.86 21.13
C ARG A 804 -30.76 -8.74 20.95
N GLY A 805 -31.01 -8.28 19.72
CA GLY A 805 -31.94 -7.18 19.43
C GLY A 805 -31.50 -5.80 19.95
N THR A 806 -30.38 -5.70 20.67
CA THR A 806 -29.83 -4.45 21.24
C THR A 806 -29.17 -3.54 20.20
N SER A 807 -29.48 -3.73 18.92
CA SER A 807 -28.76 -3.14 17.80
C SER A 807 -29.09 -1.65 17.61
N GLY A 808 -30.35 -1.28 17.87
CA GLY A 808 -30.89 0.04 17.53
C GLY A 808 -30.92 0.30 16.02
N ASP A 809 -31.28 1.52 15.65
CA ASP A 809 -31.32 1.96 14.25
C ASP A 809 -29.91 2.27 13.71
N ALA A 810 -29.68 2.02 12.43
CA ALA A 810 -28.38 2.25 11.79
C ALA A 810 -28.07 3.72 11.52
N ASP A 811 -29.11 4.56 11.41
CA ASP A 811 -28.98 5.98 11.05
C ASP A 811 -28.87 6.92 12.26
N ASP A 812 -29.22 6.47 13.48
CA ASP A 812 -28.96 7.22 14.71
C ASP A 812 -27.48 7.13 15.11
N ARG A 813 -26.80 8.29 15.15
CA ARG A 813 -25.40 8.44 15.54
C ARG A 813 -25.10 7.93 16.95
N ASN A 814 -26.09 7.91 17.85
CA ASN A 814 -25.92 7.42 19.22
C ASN A 814 -26.12 5.91 19.35
N SER A 815 -26.62 5.23 18.30
CA SER A 815 -26.90 3.79 18.37
C SER A 815 -25.61 2.95 18.47
N PRO A 816 -25.67 1.77 19.12
CA PRO A 816 -24.52 0.89 19.18
C PRO A 816 -24.13 0.36 17.80
N VAL A 817 -25.09 0.13 16.89
CA VAL A 817 -24.81 -0.28 15.51
C VAL A 817 -24.05 0.78 14.72
N PHE A 818 -24.44 2.07 14.78
CA PHE A 818 -23.73 3.12 14.06
C PHE A 818 -22.26 3.19 14.53
N ARG A 819 -22.05 3.16 15.86
CA ARG A 819 -20.73 3.20 16.48
C ARG A 819 -19.87 1.98 16.14
N LEU A 820 -20.46 0.78 16.14
CA LEU A 820 -19.77 -0.44 15.72
C LEU A 820 -19.39 -0.39 14.24
N GLN A 821 -20.26 0.12 13.36
CA GLN A 821 -19.95 0.28 11.93
C GLN A 821 -18.85 1.32 11.68
N ASP A 822 -18.90 2.49 12.32
CA ASP A 822 -17.84 3.51 12.27
C ASP A 822 -16.51 2.96 12.81
N THR A 823 -16.53 2.29 13.96
CA THR A 823 -15.35 1.63 14.54
C THR A 823 -14.77 0.56 13.59
N ARG A 824 -15.62 -0.27 12.98
CA ARG A 824 -15.22 -1.26 11.95
C ARG A 824 -14.55 -0.59 10.75
N ARG A 825 -15.15 0.47 10.19
CA ARG A 825 -14.58 1.24 9.07
C ARG A 825 -13.20 1.81 9.44
N ARG A 826 -13.04 2.35 10.66
CA ARG A 826 -11.76 2.85 11.18
C ARG A 826 -10.71 1.73 11.28
N ILE A 827 -11.00 0.64 11.98
CA ILE A 827 -10.07 -0.50 12.15
C ILE A 827 -9.62 -1.05 10.80
N PHE A 828 -10.57 -1.25 9.87
CA PHE A 828 -10.27 -1.75 8.53
C PHE A 828 -9.37 -0.78 7.74
N ARG A 829 -9.61 0.53 7.82
CA ARG A 829 -8.73 1.55 7.20
C ARG A 829 -7.30 1.47 7.76
N LYS A 830 -7.16 1.32 9.08
CA LYS A 830 -5.85 1.18 9.73
C LYS A 830 -5.12 -0.10 9.29
N TYR A 831 -5.85 -1.21 9.15
CA TYR A 831 -5.32 -2.47 8.60
C TYR A 831 -4.83 -2.30 7.15
N GLN A 832 -5.61 -1.66 6.27
CA GLN A 832 -5.23 -1.47 4.86
C GLN A 832 -3.96 -0.63 4.68
N ILE A 833 -3.80 0.44 5.45
CA ILE A 833 -2.56 1.26 5.45
C ILE A 833 -1.35 0.40 5.83
N MET A 834 -1.48 -0.39 6.90
CA MET A 834 -0.39 -1.20 7.44
C MET A 834 -0.03 -2.40 6.56
N SER A 835 -1.04 -3.06 5.97
CA SER A 835 -0.83 -4.10 4.93
C SER A 835 -0.10 -3.52 3.72
N THR A 836 -0.46 -2.32 3.27
CA THR A 836 0.24 -1.61 2.18
C THR A 836 1.69 -1.28 2.54
N SER A 837 1.96 -0.89 3.79
CA SER A 837 3.31 -0.68 4.33
C SER A 837 4.13 -1.99 4.34
N ALA A 838 3.56 -3.07 4.88
CA ALA A 838 4.20 -4.39 4.91
C ALA A 838 4.49 -4.93 3.49
N LYS A 839 3.55 -4.79 2.55
CA LYS A 839 3.76 -5.10 1.11
C LYS A 839 4.88 -4.26 0.48
N THR A 840 5.13 -3.06 1.00
CA THR A 840 6.21 -2.17 0.53
C THR A 840 7.56 -2.62 1.08
N TYR A 841 7.68 -2.92 2.37
CA TYR A 841 8.89 -3.52 2.94
C TYR A 841 9.23 -4.88 2.31
N TYR A 842 8.22 -5.73 2.06
CA TYR A 842 8.39 -7.02 1.38
C TYR A 842 9.02 -6.89 -0.04
N ARG A 843 8.80 -5.76 -0.72
CA ARG A 843 9.41 -5.45 -2.03
C ARG A 843 10.81 -4.85 -1.91
N PHE A 844 11.09 -4.05 -0.87
CA PHE A 844 12.43 -3.49 -0.66
C PHE A 844 13.42 -4.52 -0.10
N LEU A 845 12.92 -5.61 0.50
CA LEU A 845 13.69 -6.76 0.97
C LEU A 845 14.73 -7.30 -0.04
N ASP A 846 14.47 -7.23 -1.34
CA ASP A 846 15.40 -7.66 -2.40
C ASP A 846 16.62 -6.74 -2.56
N TRP A 847 16.58 -5.55 -1.95
CA TRP A 847 17.64 -4.53 -1.96
C TRP A 847 18.37 -4.42 -0.61
N GLU A 848 17.95 -5.16 0.42
CA GLU A 848 18.66 -5.21 1.70
C GLU A 848 19.90 -6.12 1.62
N PHE A 849 21.01 -5.65 2.18
CA PHE A 849 22.21 -6.48 2.35
C PHE A 849 21.97 -7.49 3.48
N SER A 850 21.87 -8.78 3.14
CA SER A 850 21.53 -9.85 4.07
C SER A 850 22.66 -10.14 5.08
N LEU A 851 22.63 -9.46 6.22
CA LEU A 851 23.47 -9.77 7.38
C LEU A 851 22.86 -10.93 8.18
N GLY A 852 23.47 -12.11 8.08
CA GLY A 852 23.09 -13.31 8.84
C GLY A 852 22.47 -14.42 7.99
N GLY A 853 21.61 -15.22 8.61
CA GLY A 853 20.93 -16.35 7.95
C GLY A 853 19.92 -15.90 6.88
N ARG A 854 19.54 -16.82 5.99
CA ARG A 854 18.55 -16.56 4.93
C ARG A 854 17.19 -16.20 5.55
N PHE A 855 16.67 -15.02 5.22
CA PHE A 855 15.34 -14.62 5.67
C PHE A 855 14.24 -15.46 4.97
N PRO A 856 13.22 -15.96 5.69
CA PRO A 856 12.17 -16.82 5.14
C PRO A 856 11.13 -16.01 4.36
N LYS A 857 11.55 -15.35 3.26
CA LYS A 857 10.71 -14.48 2.42
C LYS A 857 9.42 -15.16 1.98
N LYS A 858 9.50 -16.43 1.55
CA LYS A 858 8.32 -17.22 1.11
C LYS A 858 7.27 -17.33 2.23
N THR A 859 7.69 -17.62 3.45
CA THR A 859 6.82 -17.74 4.63
C THR A 859 6.12 -16.42 4.96
N TYR A 860 6.84 -15.29 4.91
CA TYR A 860 6.22 -13.97 5.11
C TYR A 860 5.25 -13.58 3.98
N GLY A 861 5.54 -13.99 2.74
CA GLY A 861 4.60 -13.85 1.62
C GLY A 861 3.30 -14.64 1.82
N GLU A 862 3.42 -15.89 2.28
CA GLU A 862 2.26 -16.73 2.64
C GLU A 862 1.46 -16.13 3.81
N ILE A 863 2.13 -15.62 4.85
CA ILE A 863 1.50 -14.94 5.98
C ILE A 863 0.71 -13.70 5.53
N LEU A 864 1.28 -12.86 4.65
CA LEU A 864 0.57 -11.68 4.13
C LEU A 864 -0.70 -12.07 3.36
N ALA A 865 -0.61 -13.07 2.48
CA ALA A 865 -1.77 -13.60 1.75
C ALA A 865 -2.84 -14.16 2.70
N ILE A 866 -2.45 -14.89 3.75
CA ILE A 866 -3.36 -15.41 4.77
C ILE A 866 -4.06 -14.26 5.53
N LEU A 867 -3.34 -13.21 5.93
CA LEU A 867 -3.94 -12.06 6.62
C LEU A 867 -4.99 -11.35 5.74
N GLU A 868 -4.75 -11.25 4.43
CA GLU A 868 -5.71 -10.70 3.48
C GLU A 868 -6.97 -11.55 3.34
N ARG A 869 -6.84 -12.88 3.19
CA ARG A 869 -8.00 -13.78 3.17
C ARG A 869 -8.78 -13.76 4.49
N ILE A 870 -8.08 -13.77 5.62
CA ILE A 870 -8.74 -13.68 6.93
C ILE A 870 -9.49 -12.36 7.10
N SER A 871 -8.91 -11.23 6.68
CA SER A 871 -9.60 -9.94 6.64
C SER A 871 -10.87 -10.01 5.79
N SER A 872 -10.84 -10.75 4.68
CA SER A 872 -12.01 -10.96 3.82
C SER A 872 -13.11 -11.77 4.51
N TYR A 873 -12.78 -12.95 5.04
CA TYR A 873 -13.71 -13.80 5.81
C TYR A 873 -14.35 -13.02 6.97
N MET A 874 -13.58 -12.19 7.67
CA MET A 874 -14.10 -11.31 8.71
C MET A 874 -15.08 -10.25 8.18
N THR A 875 -14.70 -9.49 7.14
CA THR A 875 -15.62 -8.51 6.54
C THR A 875 -16.91 -9.14 6.01
N LEU A 876 -16.81 -10.36 5.52
CA LEU A 876 -17.91 -11.17 5.01
C LEU A 876 -18.89 -11.57 6.12
N SER A 877 -18.42 -12.20 7.22
CA SER A 877 -19.27 -12.53 8.37
C SER A 877 -19.93 -11.29 9.00
N GLY A 878 -19.22 -10.16 9.06
CA GLY A 878 -19.77 -8.88 9.55
C GLY A 878 -20.80 -8.22 8.60
N TYR A 879 -20.81 -8.62 7.33
CA TYR A 879 -21.78 -8.20 6.32
C TYR A 879 -23.01 -9.10 6.33
N VAL A 880 -22.82 -10.41 6.20
CA VAL A 880 -23.87 -11.45 6.13
C VAL A 880 -24.78 -11.40 7.35
N SER A 881 -24.20 -11.14 8.53
CA SER A 881 -24.95 -10.95 9.77
C SER A 881 -25.93 -9.76 9.75
N ARG A 882 -26.05 -8.98 8.67
CA ARG A 882 -27.16 -8.03 8.47
C ARG A 882 -28.50 -8.73 8.18
N ALA A 883 -28.48 -9.92 7.59
CA ALA A 883 -29.66 -10.75 7.37
C ALA A 883 -30.19 -11.39 8.68
N LEU A 884 -29.36 -11.48 9.72
CA LEU A 884 -29.76 -11.87 11.08
C LEU A 884 -30.50 -10.75 11.84
N LYS A 885 -31.22 -9.86 11.14
CA LYS A 885 -32.02 -8.81 11.78
C LYS A 885 -33.30 -9.43 12.35
N HIS A 886 -33.66 -9.01 13.56
CA HIS A 886 -34.79 -9.55 14.31
C HIS A 886 -36.12 -9.06 13.71
N ASP A 887 -36.89 -9.99 13.15
CA ASP A 887 -38.33 -9.77 12.90
C ASP A 887 -39.09 -10.00 14.22
N PRO A 888 -40.02 -9.13 14.65
CA PRO A 888 -40.58 -9.18 16.00
C PRO A 888 -41.44 -10.42 16.30
N THR A 889 -41.76 -11.23 15.28
CA THR A 889 -42.50 -12.50 15.38
C THR A 889 -41.61 -13.73 15.52
N ALA A 890 -40.32 -13.67 15.18
CA ALA A 890 -39.43 -14.83 15.05
C ALA A 890 -38.66 -15.19 16.35
N ALA A 891 -39.28 -15.00 17.52
CA ALA A 891 -38.63 -15.04 18.85
C ALA A 891 -38.30 -16.46 19.40
N GLY A 892 -38.05 -17.45 18.51
CA GLY A 892 -37.98 -18.87 18.86
C GLY A 892 -36.58 -19.46 19.10
N TRP A 893 -35.69 -19.42 18.11
CA TRP A 893 -34.54 -20.35 18.06
C TRP A 893 -33.30 -19.91 18.84
N TRP A 894 -32.98 -18.62 18.87
CA TRP A 894 -31.80 -18.10 19.57
C TRP A 894 -32.04 -18.01 21.09
N THR A 895 -33.24 -17.58 21.49
CA THR A 895 -33.68 -17.47 22.90
C THR A 895 -33.93 -18.81 23.57
N ALA A 896 -34.16 -19.89 22.80
CA ALA A 896 -34.28 -21.25 23.30
C ALA A 896 -32.92 -21.94 23.54
N ASP A 897 -31.78 -21.34 23.15
CA ASP A 897 -30.46 -21.95 23.35
C ASP A 897 -29.95 -21.77 24.80
N GLN A 898 -30.35 -22.69 25.69
CA GLN A 898 -29.87 -22.73 27.07
C GLN A 898 -28.37 -23.06 27.22
N ASN A 899 -27.68 -23.51 26.15
CA ASN A 899 -26.30 -24.00 26.20
C ASN A 899 -25.28 -23.14 25.42
N ASP A 900 -25.67 -21.96 24.93
CA ASP A 900 -24.78 -21.00 24.23
C ASP A 900 -24.09 -21.58 22.97
N THR A 901 -24.65 -22.66 22.41
CA THR A 901 -24.08 -23.43 21.29
C THR A 901 -24.10 -22.67 19.97
N ALA A 902 -25.21 -21.99 19.67
CA ALA A 902 -25.33 -21.13 18.49
C ALA A 902 -24.33 -19.96 18.57
N GLU A 903 -24.03 -19.43 19.76
CA GLU A 903 -22.99 -18.42 19.97
C GLU A 903 -21.61 -18.97 19.60
N ALA A 904 -21.28 -20.20 20.01
CA ALA A 904 -20.04 -20.88 19.65
C ALA A 904 -19.89 -21.19 18.14
N HIS A 905 -20.99 -21.40 17.40
CA HIS A 905 -20.99 -21.62 15.96
C HIS A 905 -20.89 -20.32 15.14
N LEU A 906 -21.59 -19.26 15.56
CA LEU A 906 -21.62 -17.96 14.88
C LEU A 906 -20.39 -17.11 15.18
N THR A 907 -19.82 -17.22 16.39
CA THR A 907 -18.59 -16.52 16.81
C THR A 907 -17.53 -17.51 17.32
N PRO A 908 -16.56 -17.93 16.49
CA PRO A 908 -15.63 -19.00 16.84
C PRO A 908 -14.66 -18.56 17.95
N GLY A 909 -14.87 -19.12 19.14
CA GLY A 909 -14.09 -18.83 20.33
C GLY A 909 -12.59 -19.03 20.10
N GLY A 910 -11.79 -18.07 20.58
CA GLY A 910 -10.32 -18.16 20.58
C GLY A 910 -9.61 -17.62 19.34
N VAL A 911 -10.30 -17.28 18.23
CA VAL A 911 -9.65 -16.67 17.04
C VAL A 911 -8.94 -15.37 17.41
N THR A 912 -9.64 -14.44 18.07
CA THR A 912 -9.06 -13.19 18.57
C THR A 912 -7.86 -13.44 19.49
N MET A 913 -8.01 -14.34 20.47
CA MET A 913 -6.94 -14.65 21.44
C MET A 913 -5.69 -15.18 20.74
N ARG A 914 -5.87 -16.10 19.78
CA ARG A 914 -4.79 -16.66 18.97
C ARG A 914 -4.08 -15.58 18.16
N MET A 915 -4.79 -14.64 17.54
CA MET A 915 -4.16 -13.51 16.84
C MET A 915 -3.35 -12.60 17.77
N VAL A 916 -3.81 -12.35 18.99
CA VAL A 916 -3.08 -11.56 19.99
C VAL A 916 -1.81 -12.30 20.48
N VAL A 917 -1.89 -13.62 20.67
CA VAL A 917 -0.73 -14.46 21.00
C VAL A 917 0.28 -14.51 19.84
N LEU A 918 -0.18 -14.68 18.60
CA LEU A 918 0.68 -14.65 17.41
C LEU A 918 1.34 -13.28 17.21
N HIS A 919 0.60 -12.19 17.45
CA HIS A 919 1.15 -10.84 17.49
C HIS A 919 2.29 -10.70 18.52
N SER A 920 2.06 -11.12 19.77
CA SER A 920 3.05 -10.94 20.84
C SER A 920 4.31 -11.77 20.60
N ALA A 921 4.13 -13.02 20.15
CA ALA A 921 5.21 -13.92 19.76
C ALA A 921 6.05 -13.37 18.58
N LEU A 922 5.40 -12.95 17.50
CA LEU A 922 6.10 -12.45 16.30
C LEU A 922 6.74 -11.08 16.51
N SER A 923 6.09 -10.18 17.26
CA SER A 923 6.58 -8.84 17.59
C SER A 923 7.87 -8.90 18.43
N ARG A 924 7.85 -9.68 19.52
CA ARG A 924 8.97 -9.79 20.47
C ARG A 924 9.94 -10.94 20.18
N ALA A 925 9.67 -11.75 19.15
CA ALA A 925 10.37 -13.02 18.89
C ALA A 925 10.39 -13.96 20.11
N HIS A 926 9.27 -14.07 20.81
CA HIS A 926 9.10 -15.02 21.91
C HIS A 926 8.47 -16.33 21.41
N PRO A 927 8.99 -17.50 21.84
CA PRO A 927 8.46 -18.79 21.40
C PRO A 927 6.99 -18.94 21.79
N LEU A 928 6.23 -19.69 20.97
CA LEU A 928 4.82 -19.91 21.22
C LEU A 928 4.61 -20.75 22.49
N PRO A 929 3.54 -20.49 23.28
CA PRO A 929 3.21 -21.31 24.45
C PRO A 929 3.05 -22.80 24.12
N PRO A 930 3.46 -23.71 25.02
CA PRO A 930 3.39 -25.16 24.79
C PRO A 930 1.97 -25.64 24.55
N ARG A 931 1.84 -26.65 23.68
CA ARG A 931 0.61 -27.40 23.42
C ARG A 931 -0.58 -26.51 23.05
N MET A 932 -0.33 -25.49 22.23
CA MET A 932 -1.40 -24.74 21.58
C MET A 932 -2.21 -25.67 20.65
N LYS A 933 -3.27 -26.27 21.21
CA LYS A 933 -4.25 -27.10 20.50
C LYS A 933 -4.76 -26.36 19.27
N GLU A 934 -4.95 -27.06 18.16
CA GLU A 934 -5.60 -26.46 16.99
C GLU A 934 -7.01 -26.01 17.36
N LEU A 935 -7.45 -24.86 16.82
CA LEU A 935 -8.81 -24.40 17.07
C LEU A 935 -9.76 -25.44 16.48
N LYS A 936 -10.60 -26.03 17.34
CA LYS A 936 -11.59 -27.01 16.90
C LYS A 936 -12.56 -26.34 15.95
N ILE A 937 -12.77 -26.98 14.80
CA ILE A 937 -13.82 -26.62 13.87
C ILE A 937 -15.15 -27.07 14.49
N PRO A 938 -16.15 -26.20 14.70
CA PRO A 938 -17.43 -26.59 15.28
C PRO A 938 -18.20 -27.54 14.36
N ASN A 939 -18.72 -28.65 14.88
CA ASN A 939 -19.46 -29.64 14.10
C ASN A 939 -20.78 -29.06 13.62
N LEU A 940 -20.96 -28.92 12.30
CA LEU A 940 -22.17 -28.32 11.72
C LEU A 940 -23.47 -29.05 12.16
N ASN A 941 -23.40 -30.35 12.45
CA ASN A 941 -24.58 -31.14 12.84
C ASN A 941 -25.21 -30.68 14.16
N GLU A 942 -24.40 -30.22 15.13
CA GLU A 942 -24.91 -29.74 16.42
C GLU A 942 -25.74 -28.44 16.25
N PHE A 943 -25.31 -27.58 15.32
CA PHE A 943 -26.05 -26.38 14.94
C PHE A 943 -27.34 -26.71 14.17
N LEU A 944 -27.29 -27.68 13.26
CA LEU A 944 -28.42 -28.07 12.40
C LEU A 944 -29.46 -28.96 13.09
N ALA A 945 -29.15 -29.60 14.23
CA ALA A 945 -30.04 -30.55 14.90
C ALA A 945 -31.20 -29.90 15.69
N ARG A 946 -31.48 -28.62 15.45
CA ARG A 946 -32.51 -27.84 16.13
C ARG A 946 -33.44 -27.18 15.11
N ASP A 947 -34.71 -27.08 15.47
CA ASP A 947 -35.72 -26.44 14.63
C ASP A 947 -35.49 -24.92 14.59
N ILE A 948 -35.00 -24.42 13.44
CA ILE A 948 -34.74 -23.00 13.21
C ILE A 948 -35.86 -22.44 12.31
N PRO A 949 -36.81 -21.63 12.83
CA PRO A 949 -37.86 -21.03 12.04
C PRO A 949 -37.37 -19.70 11.46
N THR A 950 -36.87 -19.72 10.22
CA THR A 950 -36.87 -18.66 9.18
C THR A 950 -35.83 -18.99 8.10
N GLU A 951 -36.25 -19.04 6.83
CA GLU A 951 -35.41 -19.50 5.72
C GLU A 951 -34.18 -18.60 5.48
N GLU A 952 -34.36 -17.27 5.51
CA GLU A 952 -33.28 -16.31 5.27
C GLU A 952 -32.25 -16.24 6.42
N GLY A 953 -32.72 -16.25 7.67
CA GLY A 953 -31.87 -16.20 8.86
C GLY A 953 -31.02 -17.48 9.00
N PHE A 954 -31.61 -18.62 8.67
CA PHE A 954 -30.92 -19.90 8.61
C PHE A 954 -29.81 -19.92 7.55
N ALA A 955 -30.10 -19.49 6.32
CA ALA A 955 -29.10 -19.40 5.25
C ALA A 955 -27.92 -18.49 5.65
N ALA A 956 -28.20 -17.34 6.25
CA ALA A 956 -27.17 -16.43 6.75
C ALA A 956 -26.29 -17.05 7.86
N ALA A 957 -26.87 -17.85 8.75
CA ALA A 957 -26.15 -18.51 9.85
C ALA A 957 -25.28 -19.69 9.38
N ALA A 958 -25.81 -20.57 8.53
CA ALA A 958 -25.06 -21.67 7.91
C ALA A 958 -23.86 -21.16 7.09
N LEU A 959 -24.01 -19.99 6.51
CA LEU A 959 -22.99 -19.32 5.73
C LEU A 959 -21.90 -18.69 6.60
N ILE A 960 -22.27 -18.03 7.71
CA ILE A 960 -21.29 -17.56 8.71
C ILE A 960 -20.50 -18.75 9.28
N HIS A 961 -21.15 -19.90 9.55
CA HIS A 961 -20.45 -21.13 9.93
C HIS A 961 -19.44 -21.58 8.85
N THR A 962 -19.85 -21.61 7.58
CA THR A 962 -18.97 -21.97 6.46
C THR A 962 -17.76 -21.02 6.35
N VAL A 963 -17.96 -19.71 6.47
CA VAL A 963 -16.88 -18.72 6.46
C VAL A 963 -15.98 -18.87 7.70
N ASN A 964 -16.56 -19.15 8.86
CA ASN A 964 -15.82 -19.45 10.10
C ASN A 964 -14.97 -20.72 9.99
N TRP A 965 -15.39 -21.73 9.21
CA TRP A 965 -14.58 -22.93 8.90
C TRP A 965 -13.27 -22.56 8.19
N TYR A 966 -13.36 -21.77 7.12
CA TYR A 966 -12.19 -21.30 6.37
C TYR A 966 -11.30 -20.35 7.20
N LEU A 967 -11.92 -19.49 8.00
CA LEU A 967 -11.24 -18.63 8.97
C LEU A 967 -10.42 -19.44 9.99
N ILE A 968 -11.01 -20.46 10.61
CA ILE A 968 -10.32 -21.34 11.58
C ILE A 968 -9.16 -22.08 10.90
N ARG A 969 -9.37 -22.63 9.71
CA ARG A 969 -8.32 -23.32 8.93
C ARG A 969 -7.14 -22.39 8.66
N ASP A 970 -7.39 -21.19 8.19
CA ASP A 970 -6.35 -20.22 7.84
C ASP A 970 -5.64 -19.67 9.08
N VAL A 971 -6.34 -19.52 10.21
CA VAL A 971 -5.74 -19.17 11.51
C VAL A 971 -4.90 -20.32 12.10
N ASN A 972 -5.30 -21.58 11.90
CA ASN A 972 -4.49 -22.75 12.25
C ASN A 972 -3.24 -22.83 11.37
N ARG A 973 -3.35 -22.62 10.05
CA ARG A 973 -2.20 -22.51 9.13
C ARG A 973 -1.26 -21.36 9.52
N LEU A 974 -1.80 -20.18 9.84
CA LEU A 974 -1.03 -19.04 10.33
C LEU A 974 -0.24 -19.40 11.61
N THR A 975 -0.86 -20.17 12.50
CA THR A 975 -0.21 -20.67 13.73
C THR A 975 0.93 -21.61 13.41
N GLN A 976 0.78 -22.53 12.45
CA GLN A 976 1.85 -23.42 11.99
C GLN A 976 3.02 -22.65 11.38
N LEU A 977 2.76 -21.62 10.55
CA LEU A 977 3.80 -20.79 9.96
C LEU A 977 4.57 -19.98 11.01
N VAL A 978 3.88 -19.36 11.98
CA VAL A 978 4.53 -18.63 13.08
C VAL A 978 5.27 -19.58 14.03
N ARG A 979 4.75 -20.78 14.29
CA ARG A 979 5.46 -21.85 15.03
C ARG A 979 6.78 -22.20 14.34
N GLY A 980 6.79 -22.32 13.01
CA GLY A 980 8.01 -22.55 12.23
C GLY A 980 8.99 -21.37 12.23
N LEU A 981 8.54 -20.15 12.53
CA LEU A 981 9.38 -18.94 12.58
C LEU A 981 9.97 -18.63 13.96
N VAL A 982 9.22 -18.90 15.04
CA VAL A 982 9.59 -18.48 16.41
C VAL A 982 9.80 -19.67 17.36
N GLY A 983 9.48 -20.89 16.92
CA GLY A 983 9.51 -22.09 17.73
C GLY A 983 8.33 -22.23 18.68
N GLU A 984 8.25 -23.37 19.35
CA GLU A 984 7.34 -23.64 20.46
C GLU A 984 8.17 -23.87 21.73
N PHE A 985 7.64 -23.41 22.86
CA PHE A 985 8.30 -23.48 24.16
C PHE A 985 8.08 -24.85 24.79
N ASP A 986 8.87 -25.84 24.36
CA ASP A 986 8.83 -27.21 24.91
C ASP A 986 9.91 -27.44 25.97
N PHE A 987 9.54 -28.17 27.02
CA PHE A 987 10.42 -28.63 28.11
C PHE A 987 10.74 -30.13 28.01
N SER A 988 10.25 -30.83 26.98
CA SER A 988 10.53 -32.26 26.81
C SER A 988 12.01 -32.51 26.46
N PHE A 989 12.74 -33.12 27.39
CA PHE A 989 14.12 -33.56 27.16
C PHE A 989 14.12 -34.88 26.38
N ALA A 990 14.46 -34.81 25.10
CA ALA A 990 14.98 -35.97 24.37
C ALA A 990 16.50 -36.03 24.61
N VAL A 991 16.96 -37.03 25.35
CA VAL A 991 18.39 -37.35 25.40
C VAL A 991 18.72 -38.17 24.17
N ASP A 992 19.46 -37.59 23.22
CA ASP A 992 20.06 -38.33 22.10
C ASP A 992 21.09 -39.33 22.65
N THR A 993 20.63 -40.51 23.03
CA THR A 993 21.51 -41.64 23.35
C THR A 993 22.18 -42.10 22.05
N PRO A 994 23.52 -42.01 21.92
CA PRO A 994 24.18 -42.34 20.67
C PRO A 994 24.01 -43.83 20.36
N ASN A 995 23.33 -44.11 19.25
CA ASN A 995 23.05 -45.41 18.64
C ASN A 995 23.85 -46.59 19.21
N LEU A 996 23.26 -47.34 20.14
CA LEU A 996 23.72 -48.70 20.40
C LEU A 996 23.28 -49.56 19.21
N VAL A 997 24.24 -49.97 18.39
CA VAL A 997 24.00 -50.84 17.23
C VAL A 997 23.56 -52.22 17.74
N THR A 998 22.26 -52.48 17.77
CA THR A 998 21.71 -53.81 17.96
C THR A 998 21.95 -54.65 16.71
N VAL A 999 23.09 -55.33 16.68
CA VAL A 999 23.36 -56.39 15.72
C VAL A 999 22.30 -57.48 15.87
N SER A 1000 21.65 -57.83 14.76
CA SER A 1000 20.69 -58.92 14.71
C SER A 1000 21.37 -60.28 14.85
N THR A 1001 20.79 -61.15 15.67
CA THR A 1001 20.96 -62.61 15.56
C THR A 1001 19.58 -63.24 15.47
N ALA A 1002 19.41 -64.14 14.50
CA ALA A 1002 18.12 -64.60 14.02
C ALA A 1002 17.68 -65.97 14.58
N ASP A 1003 16.40 -66.24 14.35
CA ASP A 1003 15.79 -67.54 14.06
C ASP A 1003 15.53 -68.60 15.16
N ARG A 1004 14.26 -69.03 15.12
CA ARG A 1004 13.71 -70.40 15.24
C ARG A 1004 13.51 -71.08 16.62
N ALA A 1005 12.27 -70.92 17.09
CA ALA A 1005 11.22 -71.94 17.03
C ALA A 1005 11.13 -73.11 18.05
N THR A 1006 9.86 -73.34 18.42
CA THR A 1006 9.17 -74.58 18.85
C THR A 1006 9.24 -75.10 20.29
N ASP A 1007 8.02 -75.35 20.79
CA ASP A 1007 7.54 -76.32 21.78
C ASP A 1007 7.90 -76.20 23.27
N GLY A 1008 6.86 -76.30 24.11
CA GLY A 1008 6.94 -77.37 25.12
C GLY A 1008 6.29 -77.26 26.52
N ASN A 1009 5.10 -76.68 26.67
CA ASN A 1009 4.07 -77.18 27.64
C ASN A 1009 4.29 -76.94 29.17
N LYS A 1010 3.16 -77.04 29.90
CA LYS A 1010 2.95 -77.20 31.37
C LYS A 1010 2.96 -75.97 32.30
N GLU A 1011 1.74 -75.67 32.78
CA GLU A 1011 1.37 -75.36 34.17
C GLU A 1011 2.19 -76.11 35.26
N PRO A 1012 2.28 -75.63 36.53
CA PRO A 1012 1.15 -75.01 37.24
C PRO A 1012 1.44 -73.86 38.23
N GLY A 1013 0.36 -73.24 38.71
CA GLY A 1013 0.06 -73.18 40.15
C GLY A 1013 0.69 -72.05 41.00
N PRO A 1014 -0.05 -71.48 41.99
CA PRO A 1014 0.39 -70.30 42.73
C PRO A 1014 0.74 -70.56 44.22
N GLU A 1015 1.61 -69.71 44.75
CA GLU A 1015 1.82 -69.38 46.17
C GLU A 1015 2.72 -68.10 46.16
N ASP A 1016 2.71 -67.14 47.07
CA ASP A 1016 1.74 -66.57 48.01
C ASP A 1016 2.48 -65.38 48.68
N SER A 1017 1.77 -64.47 49.35
CA SER A 1017 2.31 -63.48 50.34
C SER A 1017 3.40 -62.44 49.97
N ASN A 1018 3.02 -61.17 50.08
CA ASN A 1018 3.69 -60.03 50.77
C ASN A 1018 5.23 -59.92 50.81
N GLU A 1019 5.76 -58.84 50.23
CA GLU A 1019 6.02 -57.56 50.94
C GLU A 1019 5.97 -56.36 49.98
#